data_AF-A0A9D3NWS3-F1
#
_entry.id   AF-A0A9D3NWS3-F1
#
_cell.length_a   1.000
_cell.length_b   1.000
_cell.length_c   1.000
_cell.angle_alpha   90.00
_cell.angle_beta   90.00
_cell.angle_gamma   90.00
#
_symmetry.space_group_name_H-M   'P 1'
#
loop_
_entity.id
_entity.type
_entity.pdbx_description
1 polymer ?
#
loop_
_entity_poly.entity_id
_entity_poly.type
_entity_poly.pdbx_seq_one_letter_code
_entity_poly.pdbx_strand_id
1 'polypeptide(L)'
;MGPGLFWNFPSKTSCTVSQTLLQTMLLSKMAGMKEQQFIEEKPLLPETRGQETEMARGACVNAGPSPQPARPTRKWHEIARHWLGVTRRHRTSGGCIPENCESFTPVGDWKEHDIETPYGMLHVVIRGGPKGNKPAILTYHDVGLNHKLCFNTLFHNEDMQEITKHFVVCHIDAPGQQVGAPQMPAGYQYPTMDQLAGMLPSVVQHFGFKSIVGIGVGAGAYILAKFALLFPDLVEGLVLLNIDPNGKGWIDWAASKLSGLTSTLPDTVLPHLFSQEELMNNSDLVQSYRQQINNTINQFNLQLFWNMYNSRRDLEMNRSGTVLNAKTIRCPVMLVVGDNAPAEEGVVECNSKLDPTNTTFLKMADSGGLPQITQPGKLTEAFKYFLQGMGYMPSASMTRLARSRTASLTSGGSVDGSRNRACTHSDSTEGVGRSVLSAPSGESYHRTPSTGVSNSESCVYGFIKSSSCVSVQPLDAHAFPGADQVFVAVHGRSADDVTALDTVQVHYDDQSKELQVISHETITTDLSIDLTAPVKSDLCVVSCGNGSVNIQNMESDLCQVETEKGHCILQSIKCHKVQVRSSGGNITGMGTIHGDVEIITAGPSRVDIKKVQGTSMNLSTEHGPLNVKAIYAESSAVASSSGKIHIGHVHGEAFVRSNTGDIIIDSSSGFLTAHTDAGNIDAYVSQTGTAELHTKQGAVSVRVPSTLKAWVRLCGMTVDASSEIAQETQIQSSDGKTVLTGPLNGGTQEDCWISATADRGAVDVKTQSWFETLKLGS
;
A
#
# COMPACT_ATOMS: atom_id res chain seq x y z
N MET A 1 32.89 -58.78 45.76
CA MET A 1 33.55 -58.96 44.45
C MET A 1 33.16 -57.76 43.59
N GLY A 2 34.11 -56.94 43.12
CA GLY A 2 33.84 -55.80 42.20
C GLY A 2 33.80 -56.25 40.72
N PRO A 3 33.99 -55.37 39.71
CA PRO A 3 33.93 -53.88 39.71
C PRO A 3 33.32 -53.20 38.43
N GLY A 4 33.02 -51.89 38.53
CA GLY A 4 33.33 -50.84 37.50
C GLY A 4 32.24 -50.47 36.47
N LEU A 5 32.04 -49.22 35.99
CA LEU A 5 32.80 -47.95 36.05
C LEU A 5 31.84 -46.76 35.77
N PHE A 6 32.14 -45.61 36.38
CA PHE A 6 31.49 -44.28 36.29
C PHE A 6 32.16 -43.39 35.23
N TRP A 7 31.47 -42.34 34.75
CA TRP A 7 32.05 -41.01 34.50
C TRP A 7 31.01 -39.88 34.76
N ASN A 8 31.44 -38.84 35.49
CA ASN A 8 30.79 -37.53 35.77
C ASN A 8 31.55 -36.42 35.00
N PHE A 9 30.98 -35.27 34.58
CA PHE A 9 30.64 -34.00 35.30
C PHE A 9 30.42 -32.91 34.20
N PRO A 10 30.08 -31.60 34.46
CA PRO A 10 29.30 -30.92 35.52
C PRO A 10 28.27 -29.89 34.95
N SER A 11 27.61 -29.13 35.85
CA SER A 11 26.76 -27.96 35.57
C SER A 11 27.50 -26.60 35.69
N LYS A 12 27.03 -25.62 34.88
CA LYS A 12 27.17 -24.14 34.90
C LYS A 12 28.42 -23.47 35.54
N THR A 13 29.15 -22.70 34.72
CA THR A 13 29.82 -21.45 35.13
C THR A 13 29.84 -20.40 34.01
N SER A 14 29.71 -19.15 34.42
CA SER A 14 29.78 -17.89 33.67
C SER A 14 30.99 -17.75 32.75
N CYS A 15 30.81 -17.13 31.58
CA CYS A 15 31.92 -16.53 30.83
C CYS A 15 31.64 -15.05 30.56
N THR A 16 32.41 -14.21 31.24
CA THR A 16 32.59 -12.78 31.04
C THR A 16 33.30 -12.50 29.71
N VAL A 17 32.77 -11.57 28.91
CA VAL A 17 33.45 -11.07 27.70
C VAL A 17 34.66 -10.21 28.10
N SER A 18 35.81 -10.49 27.49
CA SER A 18 37.06 -9.76 27.72
C SER A 18 36.95 -8.28 27.34
N GLN A 19 37.34 -7.39 28.25
CA GLN A 19 37.38 -5.93 28.09
C GLN A 19 38.32 -5.45 26.95
N THR A 20 39.13 -6.33 26.37
CA THR A 20 40.00 -6.01 25.22
C THR A 20 39.33 -6.15 23.85
N LEU A 21 38.12 -6.72 23.75
CA LEU A 21 37.39 -6.86 22.48
C LEU A 21 36.38 -5.73 22.21
N LEU A 22 36.00 -5.00 23.27
CA LEU A 22 35.20 -3.76 23.16
C LEU A 22 36.05 -2.54 22.77
N GLN A 23 37.36 -2.56 23.06
CA GLN A 23 38.25 -1.44 22.74
C GLN A 23 38.72 -1.43 21.28
N THR A 24 38.83 -2.60 20.62
CA THR A 24 39.14 -2.70 19.18
C THR A 24 37.94 -2.39 18.28
N MET A 25 36.70 -2.66 18.73
CA MET A 25 35.50 -2.28 17.97
C MET A 25 35.13 -0.79 18.07
N LEU A 26 35.52 -0.11 19.15
CA LEU A 26 35.30 1.34 19.32
C LEU A 26 36.35 2.22 18.63
N LEU A 27 37.55 1.71 18.35
CA LEU A 27 38.59 2.44 17.61
C LEU A 27 38.42 2.37 16.08
N SER A 28 37.79 1.33 15.54
CA SER A 28 37.48 1.23 14.09
C SER A 28 36.36 2.19 13.65
N LYS A 29 35.41 2.51 14.55
CA LYS A 29 34.30 3.45 14.28
C LYS A 29 34.68 4.94 14.38
N MET A 30 35.87 5.29 14.89
CA MET A 30 36.31 6.69 14.99
C MET A 30 37.40 7.10 13.97
N ALA A 31 37.86 6.18 13.12
CA ALA A 31 38.85 6.46 12.08
C ALA A 31 38.25 6.79 10.69
N GLY A 32 36.93 6.72 10.53
CA GLY A 32 36.24 6.96 9.24
C GLY A 32 35.57 8.33 9.10
N MET A 33 35.79 9.27 10.02
CA MET A 33 35.19 10.61 9.96
C MET A 33 36.24 11.70 10.21
N LYS A 34 37.12 11.91 9.23
CA LYS A 34 37.80 13.19 8.97
C LYS A 34 38.48 13.14 7.60
N GLU A 35 38.43 14.29 6.92
CA GLU A 35 39.07 14.63 5.64
C GLU A 35 38.35 14.18 4.37
N GLN A 36 37.46 15.05 3.88
CA GLN A 36 37.60 15.65 2.55
C GLN A 36 36.95 17.04 2.59
N GLN A 37 37.78 18.05 2.85
CA GLN A 37 37.47 19.45 2.58
C GLN A 37 37.53 19.64 1.06
N PHE A 38 36.40 19.95 0.43
CA PHE A 38 36.41 20.50 -0.92
C PHE A 38 36.90 21.95 -0.85
N ILE A 39 37.99 22.21 -1.57
CA ILE A 39 38.48 23.54 -1.94
C ILE A 39 37.50 24.08 -2.99
N GLU A 40 36.90 25.23 -2.68
CA GLU A 40 36.03 25.96 -3.59
C GLU A 40 36.89 26.70 -4.64
N GLU A 41 37.17 26.05 -5.78
CA GLU A 41 37.68 26.76 -6.96
C GLU A 41 36.50 27.37 -7.74
N LYS A 42 36.49 28.71 -7.78
CA LYS A 42 35.56 29.52 -8.55
C LYS A 42 36.02 29.57 -10.02
N PRO A 43 35.15 29.32 -11.01
CA PRO A 43 35.52 29.54 -12.41
C PRO A 43 35.62 31.04 -12.74
N LEU A 44 36.72 31.39 -13.39
CA LEU A 44 36.97 32.67 -14.05
C LEU A 44 36.04 32.81 -15.26
N LEU A 45 35.35 33.96 -15.38
CA LEU A 45 34.81 34.48 -16.64
C LEU A 45 35.44 35.85 -16.92
N PRO A 46 35.62 36.23 -18.20
CA PRO A 46 36.49 37.33 -18.61
C PRO A 46 35.88 38.72 -18.45
N GLU A 47 36.81 39.68 -18.45
CA GLU A 47 36.71 41.12 -18.23
C GLU A 47 35.50 41.87 -18.79
N THR A 48 35.03 42.87 -18.04
CA THR A 48 34.72 44.18 -18.63
C THR A 48 34.97 45.31 -17.63
N ARG A 49 35.73 46.30 -18.10
CA ARG A 49 36.28 47.49 -17.40
C ARG A 49 35.26 48.31 -16.61
N GLY A 50 35.71 48.92 -15.50
CA GLY A 50 35.07 50.13 -14.98
C GLY A 50 35.46 50.58 -13.57
N GLN A 51 36.62 51.25 -13.45
CA GLN A 51 36.99 52.32 -12.51
C GLN A 51 37.11 52.07 -10.98
N GLU A 52 38.31 52.40 -10.50
CA GLU A 52 38.81 52.43 -9.12
C GLU A 52 38.20 53.54 -8.25
N THR A 53 38.16 53.33 -6.93
CA THR A 53 38.81 54.24 -5.96
C THR A 53 38.90 53.65 -4.52
N GLU A 54 40.15 53.60 -4.02
CA GLU A 54 40.71 53.81 -2.66
C GLU A 54 39.77 54.07 -1.45
N MET A 55 40.10 53.84 -0.17
CA MET A 55 41.20 53.24 0.63
C MET A 55 40.68 53.22 2.09
N ALA A 56 41.17 52.29 2.92
CA ALA A 56 41.77 52.58 4.25
C ALA A 56 41.84 51.34 5.16
N ARG A 57 43.05 51.09 5.68
CA ARG A 57 43.43 50.07 6.67
C ARG A 57 43.26 50.60 8.10
N GLY A 58 43.08 49.70 9.09
CA GLY A 58 43.26 50.05 10.51
C GLY A 58 43.07 48.93 11.54
N ALA A 59 44.19 48.25 11.87
CA ALA A 59 44.60 47.70 13.18
C ALA A 59 43.86 46.52 13.88
N CYS A 60 44.63 45.46 14.15
CA CYS A 60 44.38 44.38 15.12
C CYS A 60 44.88 44.76 16.53
N VAL A 61 44.16 44.33 17.57
CA VAL A 61 44.70 44.06 18.93
C VAL A 61 43.99 42.83 19.52
N ASN A 62 44.77 41.90 20.09
CA ASN A 62 44.37 40.62 20.69
C ASN A 62 43.83 40.76 22.13
N ALA A 63 42.81 39.95 22.53
CA ALA A 63 42.77 39.17 23.79
C ALA A 63 41.45 38.37 24.00
N GLY A 64 41.56 37.06 24.27
CA GLY A 64 40.62 36.27 25.12
C GLY A 64 39.44 35.55 24.45
N PRO A 65 39.03 34.34 24.92
CA PRO A 65 38.37 33.33 24.10
C PRO A 65 36.85 33.54 23.94
N SER A 66 36.38 33.38 22.71
CA SER A 66 34.98 33.41 22.29
C SER A 66 34.22 32.12 22.63
N PRO A 67 32.96 32.19 23.07
CA PRO A 67 32.01 31.08 22.94
C PRO A 67 31.57 30.91 21.47
N GLN A 68 31.39 29.65 21.08
CA GLN A 68 31.06 29.21 19.71
C GLN A 68 29.78 29.87 19.14
N PRO A 69 29.76 30.30 17.86
CA PRO A 69 28.55 30.79 17.22
C PRO A 69 27.73 29.65 16.60
N ALA A 70 26.42 29.71 16.86
CA ALA A 70 25.40 28.87 16.25
C ALA A 70 25.29 29.11 14.73
N ARG A 71 25.07 28.02 13.97
CA ARG A 71 24.77 28.02 12.53
C ARG A 71 23.47 28.79 12.22
N PRO A 72 23.39 29.53 11.10
CA PRO A 72 22.19 30.26 10.72
C PRO A 72 21.18 29.37 10.00
N THR A 73 19.97 29.26 10.56
CA THR A 73 18.75 28.87 9.86
C THR A 73 17.97 30.14 9.52
N ARG A 74 17.69 30.43 8.24
CA ARG A 74 16.61 31.35 7.82
C ARG A 74 16.45 31.44 6.29
N LYS A 75 15.56 30.61 5.73
CA LYS A 75 14.85 30.89 4.46
C LYS A 75 13.33 30.67 4.52
N TRP A 76 12.78 30.37 5.71
CA TRP A 76 11.34 30.20 5.96
C TRP A 76 10.64 31.46 6.51
N HIS A 77 11.40 32.52 6.86
CA HIS A 77 10.85 33.71 7.53
C HIS A 77 10.31 34.79 6.60
N GLU A 78 10.38 34.63 5.27
CA GLU A 78 9.83 35.63 4.32
C GLU A 78 8.36 35.35 3.98
N ILE A 79 7.97 34.08 3.85
CA ILE A 79 6.56 33.69 3.60
C ILE A 79 5.70 33.91 4.86
N ALA A 80 6.25 33.61 6.04
CA ALA A 80 5.55 33.83 7.32
C ALA A 80 5.34 35.31 7.66
N ARG A 81 6.22 36.22 7.19
CA ARG A 81 6.06 37.67 7.43
C ARG A 81 5.03 38.32 6.52
N HIS A 82 4.82 37.79 5.31
CA HIS A 82 3.72 38.27 4.45
C HIS A 82 2.35 37.91 5.06
N TRP A 83 2.22 36.71 5.62
CA TRP A 83 0.97 36.23 6.23
C TRP A 83 0.65 36.84 7.61
N LEU A 84 1.66 37.12 8.45
CA LEU A 84 1.46 37.79 9.74
C LEU A 84 1.34 39.33 9.65
N GLY A 85 1.69 39.92 8.50
CA GLY A 85 1.54 41.37 8.25
C GLY A 85 0.10 41.78 7.90
N VAL A 86 -0.71 40.86 7.36
CA VAL A 86 -2.08 41.13 6.91
C VAL A 86 -3.11 41.02 8.04
N THR A 87 -2.80 40.30 9.13
CA THR A 87 -3.71 40.13 10.29
C THR A 87 -3.50 41.14 11.42
N ARG A 88 -2.56 42.09 11.29
CA ARG A 88 -2.29 43.12 12.33
C ARG A 88 -2.54 44.58 11.94
N ARG A 89 -3.07 44.86 10.73
CA ARG A 89 -3.40 46.21 10.25
C ARG A 89 -4.91 46.53 10.12
N HIS A 90 -5.79 45.74 10.73
CA HIS A 90 -7.22 46.07 10.83
C HIS A 90 -7.76 46.02 12.28
N ARG A 91 -7.00 46.61 13.20
CA ARG A 91 -7.55 47.11 14.47
C ARG A 91 -6.95 48.49 14.68
N THR A 92 -7.79 49.52 14.59
CA THR A 92 -7.54 50.97 14.68
C THR A 92 -7.46 51.73 13.34
N SER A 93 -8.63 52.00 12.75
CA SER A 93 -9.05 53.29 12.17
C SER A 93 -10.33 53.05 11.36
N GLY A 94 -11.38 53.80 11.68
CA GLY A 94 -12.63 53.76 10.93
C GLY A 94 -12.45 54.32 9.52
N GLY A 95 -13.17 53.74 8.56
CA GLY A 95 -13.25 54.26 7.20
C GLY A 95 -13.64 53.20 6.18
N CYS A 96 -14.89 53.32 5.70
CA CYS A 96 -15.40 52.82 4.42
C CYS A 96 -15.58 51.30 4.26
N ILE A 97 -16.81 50.86 4.53
CA ILE A 97 -17.37 49.59 4.06
C ILE A 97 -17.37 49.62 2.52
N PRO A 98 -16.87 48.60 1.81
CA PRO A 98 -17.18 48.44 0.40
C PRO A 98 -18.68 48.12 0.28
N GLU A 99 -19.44 49.03 -0.29
CA GLU A 99 -20.83 48.82 -0.70
C GLU A 99 -20.89 47.72 -1.77
N ASN A 100 -21.10 46.47 -1.33
CA ASN A 100 -21.86 45.45 -2.04
C ASN A 100 -21.96 44.18 -1.17
N CYS A 101 -22.67 44.28 -0.06
CA CYS A 101 -23.06 43.11 0.74
C CYS A 101 -24.55 43.17 1.11
N GLU A 102 -25.40 43.41 0.11
CA GLU A 102 -26.85 43.25 0.21
C GLU A 102 -27.39 42.54 -1.04
N SER A 103 -27.15 41.24 -1.14
CA SER A 103 -28.01 40.34 -1.92
C SER A 103 -27.88 38.90 -1.41
N PHE A 104 -28.30 38.66 -0.16
CA PHE A 104 -28.53 37.30 0.30
C PHE A 104 -29.68 36.69 -0.51
N THR A 105 -29.39 35.58 -1.17
CA THR A 105 -30.14 35.05 -2.30
C THR A 105 -31.39 34.26 -1.86
N PRO A 106 -32.44 34.19 -2.71
CA PRO A 106 -33.63 33.41 -2.40
C PRO A 106 -33.36 31.89 -2.41
N VAL A 107 -34.15 31.14 -1.66
CA VAL A 107 -34.17 29.67 -1.68
C VAL A 107 -34.76 29.20 -3.01
N GLY A 108 -33.98 28.52 -3.85
CA GLY A 108 -34.54 27.89 -5.06
C GLY A 108 -33.52 27.36 -6.06
N ASP A 109 -32.62 28.21 -6.54
CA ASP A 109 -31.82 27.93 -7.74
C ASP A 109 -30.31 27.80 -7.47
N TRP A 110 -29.64 26.96 -8.26
CA TRP A 110 -28.19 26.84 -8.30
C TRP A 110 -27.57 28.11 -8.94
N LYS A 111 -26.45 28.58 -8.38
CA LYS A 111 -25.72 29.74 -8.91
C LYS A 111 -24.26 29.41 -9.16
N GLU A 112 -23.78 29.74 -10.34
CA GLU A 112 -22.39 29.56 -10.76
C GLU A 112 -21.56 30.81 -10.41
N HIS A 113 -20.34 30.60 -9.92
CA HIS A 113 -19.36 31.66 -9.63
C HIS A 113 -17.98 31.19 -10.07
N ASP A 114 -17.17 32.10 -10.59
CA ASP A 114 -15.75 31.87 -10.82
C ASP A 114 -14.96 32.64 -9.77
N ILE A 115 -14.28 31.91 -8.89
CA ILE A 115 -13.55 32.49 -7.76
C ILE A 115 -12.07 32.60 -8.13
N GLU A 116 -11.53 33.82 -8.04
CA GLU A 116 -10.10 34.05 -8.20
C GLU A 116 -9.35 33.51 -6.97
N THR A 117 -8.35 32.67 -7.21
CA THR A 117 -7.50 32.07 -6.16
C THR A 117 -6.02 32.31 -6.49
N PRO A 118 -5.09 32.10 -5.55
CA PRO A 118 -3.66 32.24 -5.81
C PRO A 118 -3.10 31.37 -6.94
N TYR A 119 -3.84 30.34 -7.37
CA TYR A 119 -3.43 29.38 -8.40
C TYR A 119 -4.36 29.36 -9.61
N GLY A 120 -5.13 30.43 -9.82
CA GLY A 120 -6.04 30.61 -10.95
C GLY A 120 -7.51 30.60 -10.56
N MET A 121 -8.39 30.63 -11.56
CA MET A 121 -9.84 30.64 -11.36
C MET A 121 -10.35 29.25 -10.96
N LEU A 122 -11.26 29.22 -10.00
CA LEU A 122 -11.96 28.01 -9.58
C LEU A 122 -13.47 28.19 -9.78
N HIS A 123 -14.05 27.35 -10.62
CA HIS A 123 -15.48 27.37 -10.89
C HIS A 123 -16.23 26.65 -9.77
N VAL A 124 -17.28 27.27 -9.25
CA VAL A 124 -18.09 26.73 -8.16
C VAL A 124 -19.58 26.94 -8.41
N VAL A 125 -20.38 25.96 -8.00
CA VAL A 125 -21.84 26.02 -8.10
C VAL A 125 -22.44 25.89 -6.71
N ILE A 126 -23.16 26.91 -6.27
CA ILE A 126 -23.70 27.01 -4.91
C ILE A 126 -25.23 26.94 -4.92
N ARG A 127 -25.81 26.25 -3.93
CA ARG A 127 -27.24 26.23 -3.66
C ARG A 127 -27.50 26.41 -2.17
N GLY A 128 -28.53 27.21 -1.88
CA GLY A 128 -28.90 27.59 -0.52
C GLY A 128 -28.15 28.83 -0.03
N GLY A 129 -28.66 29.43 1.05
CA GLY A 129 -28.03 30.57 1.71
C GLY A 129 -27.48 30.18 3.09
N PRO A 130 -26.48 30.88 3.64
CA PRO A 130 -25.90 30.56 4.95
C PRO A 130 -26.99 30.51 6.04
N LYS A 131 -27.09 29.37 6.74
CA LYS A 131 -28.09 29.16 7.81
C LYS A 131 -27.42 29.04 9.17
N GLY A 132 -27.27 30.18 9.85
CA GLY A 132 -26.71 30.23 11.21
C GLY A 132 -25.23 29.85 11.26
N ASN A 133 -24.84 29.06 12.27
CA ASN A 133 -23.46 28.58 12.48
C ASN A 133 -23.17 27.22 11.83
N LYS A 134 -24.03 26.73 10.93
CA LYS A 134 -23.82 25.42 10.31
C LYS A 134 -22.71 25.46 9.26
N PRO A 135 -21.92 24.38 9.11
CA PRO A 135 -20.92 24.28 8.05
C PRO A 135 -21.59 24.23 6.67
N ALA A 136 -20.86 24.60 5.63
CA ALA A 136 -21.26 24.34 4.25
C ALA A 136 -20.88 22.91 3.85
N ILE A 137 -21.73 22.22 3.09
CA ILE A 137 -21.37 20.96 2.43
C ILE A 137 -20.59 21.32 1.17
N LEU A 138 -19.29 21.01 1.16
CA LEU A 138 -18.39 21.33 0.05
C LEU A 138 -17.99 20.04 -0.66
N THR A 139 -18.16 19.97 -1.97
CA THR A 139 -17.84 18.74 -2.73
C THR A 139 -16.69 18.93 -3.69
N TYR A 140 -15.86 17.91 -3.87
CA TYR A 140 -14.78 17.89 -4.86
C TYR A 140 -14.78 16.57 -5.64
N HIS A 141 -14.88 16.65 -6.96
CA HIS A 141 -15.07 15.48 -7.83
C HIS A 141 -13.77 14.73 -8.13
N ASP A 142 -13.91 13.55 -8.74
CA ASP A 142 -12.77 12.74 -9.21
C ASP A 142 -12.29 13.13 -10.62
N VAL A 143 -11.12 12.64 -11.02
CA VAL A 143 -10.60 12.76 -12.38
C VAL A 143 -11.53 12.11 -13.41
N GLY A 144 -11.69 12.75 -14.56
CA GLY A 144 -12.67 12.32 -15.57
C GLY A 144 -14.10 12.69 -15.25
N LEU A 145 -14.37 13.39 -14.14
CA LEU A 145 -15.70 13.86 -13.80
C LEU A 145 -15.69 15.39 -13.63
N ASN A 146 -16.88 15.94 -13.42
CA ASN A 146 -17.11 17.26 -12.85
C ASN A 146 -18.21 17.12 -11.78
N HIS A 147 -18.65 18.20 -11.14
CA HIS A 147 -19.67 18.11 -10.10
C HIS A 147 -20.98 17.47 -10.59
N LYS A 148 -21.38 17.72 -11.85
CA LYS A 148 -22.62 17.16 -12.41
C LYS A 148 -22.52 15.66 -12.53
N LEU A 149 -21.43 15.18 -13.15
CA LEU A 149 -21.20 13.74 -13.35
C LEU A 149 -20.96 13.02 -12.01
N CYS A 150 -20.28 13.67 -11.07
CA CYS A 150 -19.87 13.03 -9.83
C CYS A 150 -20.97 13.01 -8.76
N PHE A 151 -21.78 14.07 -8.67
CA PHE A 151 -22.64 14.30 -7.50
C PHE A 151 -24.13 14.50 -7.80
N ASN A 152 -24.54 14.77 -9.05
CA ASN A 152 -25.97 15.03 -9.30
C ASN A 152 -26.85 13.86 -8.86
N THR A 153 -26.51 12.63 -9.20
CA THR A 153 -27.31 11.46 -8.79
C THR A 153 -27.50 11.38 -7.28
N LEU A 154 -26.43 11.66 -6.51
CA LEU A 154 -26.49 11.68 -5.05
C LEU A 154 -27.34 12.85 -4.51
N PHE A 155 -27.11 14.07 -4.99
CA PHE A 155 -27.77 15.27 -4.47
C PHE A 155 -29.21 15.47 -4.99
N HIS A 156 -29.61 14.77 -6.05
CA HIS A 156 -30.99 14.69 -6.50
C HIS A 156 -31.79 13.58 -5.82
N ASN A 157 -31.14 12.65 -5.10
CA ASN A 157 -31.84 11.64 -4.31
C ASN A 157 -32.77 12.30 -3.26
N GLU A 158 -34.00 11.81 -3.14
CA GLU A 158 -35.04 12.42 -2.28
C GLU A 158 -34.58 12.55 -0.82
N ASP A 159 -33.90 11.54 -0.27
CA ASP A 159 -33.40 11.56 1.11
C ASP A 159 -32.29 12.62 1.28
N MET A 160 -31.46 12.84 0.25
CA MET A 160 -30.38 13.83 0.28
C MET A 160 -30.96 15.25 0.16
N GLN A 161 -32.07 15.42 -0.56
CA GLN A 161 -32.78 16.69 -0.62
C GLN A 161 -33.30 17.12 0.76
N GLU A 162 -33.72 16.18 1.61
CA GLU A 162 -34.10 16.49 3.00
C GLU A 162 -32.91 17.01 3.82
N ILE A 163 -31.72 16.44 3.63
CA ILE A 163 -30.48 16.91 4.27
C ILE A 163 -30.13 18.31 3.78
N THR A 164 -30.07 18.50 2.47
CA THR A 164 -29.60 19.75 1.84
C THR A 164 -30.53 20.95 2.08
N LYS A 165 -31.79 20.74 2.50
CA LYS A 165 -32.64 21.84 3.02
C LYS A 165 -32.01 22.56 4.22
N HIS A 166 -31.15 21.89 4.97
CA HIS A 166 -30.57 22.42 6.21
C HIS A 166 -29.17 23.02 6.06
N PHE A 167 -28.51 22.82 4.92
CA PHE A 167 -27.13 23.22 4.67
C PHE A 167 -27.01 24.04 3.39
N VAL A 168 -25.94 24.81 3.27
CA VAL A 168 -25.48 25.33 1.98
C VAL A 168 -24.70 24.21 1.28
N VAL A 169 -24.93 24.01 -0.01
CA VAL A 169 -24.16 23.07 -0.83
C VAL A 169 -23.32 23.86 -1.81
N CYS A 170 -22.00 23.62 -1.81
CA CYS A 170 -21.03 24.25 -2.69
C CYS A 170 -20.28 23.16 -3.46
N HIS A 171 -20.61 23.01 -4.74
CA HIS A 171 -19.90 22.13 -5.64
C HIS A 171 -18.69 22.83 -6.24
N ILE A 172 -17.54 22.18 -6.24
CA ILE A 172 -16.32 22.68 -6.87
C ILE A 172 -16.03 21.86 -8.11
N ASP A 173 -15.78 22.54 -9.22
CA ASP A 173 -15.15 21.95 -10.40
C ASP A 173 -13.65 22.27 -10.38
N ALA A 174 -12.83 21.23 -10.53
CA ALA A 174 -11.39 21.40 -10.69
C ALA A 174 -11.10 22.27 -11.93
N PRO A 175 -9.98 23.02 -11.96
CA PRO A 175 -9.68 23.95 -13.04
C PRO A 175 -9.82 23.33 -14.44
N GLY A 176 -10.69 23.91 -15.26
CA GLY A 176 -10.89 23.48 -16.65
C GLY A 176 -11.74 22.20 -16.82
N GLN A 177 -12.33 21.66 -15.75
CA GLN A 177 -13.20 20.48 -15.79
C GLN A 177 -14.70 20.83 -15.82
N GLN A 178 -15.06 22.10 -15.59
CA GLN A 178 -16.44 22.57 -15.68
C GLN A 178 -17.00 22.45 -17.10
N VAL A 179 -18.32 22.35 -17.22
CA VAL A 179 -19.00 22.21 -18.52
C VAL A 179 -18.71 23.42 -19.40
N GLY A 180 -18.23 23.19 -20.62
CA GLY A 180 -17.92 24.27 -21.56
C GLY A 180 -16.62 25.02 -21.26
N ALA A 181 -15.76 24.49 -20.38
CA ALA A 181 -14.47 25.11 -20.09
C ALA A 181 -13.61 25.29 -21.36
N PRO A 182 -13.02 26.49 -21.56
CA PRO A 182 -12.10 26.71 -22.67
C PRO A 182 -10.85 25.83 -22.51
N GLN A 183 -10.26 25.46 -23.64
CA GLN A 183 -9.00 24.73 -23.65
C GLN A 183 -7.88 25.62 -23.09
N MET A 184 -7.10 25.08 -22.15
CA MET A 184 -5.94 25.78 -21.59
C MET A 184 -4.82 25.95 -22.64
N PRO A 185 -3.97 26.99 -22.53
CA PRO A 185 -2.85 27.18 -23.44
C PRO A 185 -1.86 26.01 -23.45
N ALA A 186 -1.17 25.80 -24.57
CA ALA A 186 -0.08 24.83 -24.64
C ALA A 186 1.05 25.20 -23.65
N GLY A 187 1.53 24.22 -22.88
CA GLY A 187 2.54 24.43 -21.84
C GLY A 187 2.00 25.04 -20.54
N TYR A 188 0.68 25.18 -20.39
CA TYR A 188 0.06 25.61 -19.14
C TYR A 188 0.50 24.72 -17.97
N GLN A 189 1.00 25.33 -16.90
CA GLN A 189 1.35 24.64 -15.67
C GLN A 189 0.09 24.44 -14.83
N TYR A 190 -0.47 23.23 -14.89
CA TYR A 190 -1.64 22.89 -14.10
C TYR A 190 -1.30 22.86 -12.60
N PRO A 191 -2.19 23.35 -11.71
CA PRO A 191 -1.94 23.34 -10.28
C PRO A 191 -1.67 21.93 -9.73
N THR A 192 -0.65 21.79 -8.88
CA THR A 192 -0.37 20.52 -8.20
C THR A 192 -1.50 20.16 -7.22
N MET A 193 -1.57 18.91 -6.77
CA MET A 193 -2.57 18.47 -5.79
C MET A 193 -2.55 19.32 -4.50
N ASP A 194 -1.35 19.74 -4.06
CA ASP A 194 -1.16 20.61 -2.90
C ASP A 194 -1.67 22.04 -3.18
N GLN A 195 -1.45 22.55 -4.39
CA GLN A 195 -1.95 23.86 -4.81
C GLN A 195 -3.47 23.84 -4.95
N LEU A 196 -4.06 22.79 -5.51
CA LEU A 196 -5.52 22.59 -5.60
C LEU A 196 -6.16 22.63 -4.21
N ALA A 197 -5.58 21.96 -3.21
CA ALA A 197 -6.02 22.08 -1.81
C ALA A 197 -5.85 23.51 -1.27
N GLY A 198 -4.77 24.20 -1.66
CA GLY A 198 -4.51 25.60 -1.32
C GLY A 198 -5.44 26.63 -1.97
N MET A 199 -6.27 26.24 -2.95
CA MET A 199 -7.29 27.12 -3.55
C MET A 199 -8.54 27.24 -2.66
N LEU A 200 -8.85 26.20 -1.88
CA LEU A 200 -10.10 26.07 -1.10
C LEU A 200 -10.31 27.14 -0.01
N PRO A 201 -9.28 27.67 0.69
CA PRO A 201 -9.47 28.81 1.59
C PRO A 201 -10.14 30.01 0.92
N SER A 202 -9.84 30.27 -0.36
CA SER A 202 -10.42 31.38 -1.12
C SER A 202 -11.93 31.21 -1.30
N VAL A 203 -12.39 29.96 -1.51
CA VAL A 203 -13.82 29.61 -1.61
C VAL A 203 -14.53 29.82 -0.28
N VAL A 204 -13.93 29.30 0.80
CA VAL A 204 -14.45 29.45 2.18
C VAL A 204 -14.59 30.93 2.54
N GLN A 205 -13.56 31.73 2.23
CA GLN A 205 -13.55 33.16 2.49
C GLN A 205 -14.57 33.92 1.62
N HIS A 206 -14.63 33.61 0.32
CA HIS A 206 -15.50 34.31 -0.63
C HIS A 206 -16.98 34.24 -0.22
N PHE A 207 -17.44 33.07 0.22
CA PHE A 207 -18.83 32.89 0.68
C PHE A 207 -19.02 33.08 2.19
N GLY A 208 -17.96 33.41 2.94
CA GLY A 208 -18.02 33.63 4.38
C GLY A 208 -18.39 32.38 5.18
N PHE A 209 -18.01 31.19 4.71
CA PHE A 209 -18.19 29.96 5.46
C PHE A 209 -17.28 29.95 6.69
N LYS A 210 -17.81 29.56 7.85
CA LYS A 210 -16.99 29.38 9.06
C LYS A 210 -16.15 28.11 8.98
N SER A 211 -16.73 27.08 8.39
CA SER A 211 -16.22 25.74 8.31
C SER A 211 -16.99 24.95 7.25
N ILE A 212 -16.47 23.79 6.87
CA ILE A 212 -17.10 22.89 5.89
C ILE A 212 -17.24 21.46 6.40
N VAL A 213 -18.20 20.74 5.82
CA VAL A 213 -18.21 19.28 5.75
C VAL A 213 -17.89 18.90 4.31
N GLY A 214 -16.73 18.28 4.11
CA GLY A 214 -16.24 17.95 2.76
C GLY A 214 -16.75 16.59 2.27
N ILE A 215 -17.15 16.50 1.00
CA ILE A 215 -17.44 15.22 0.32
C ILE A 215 -16.54 15.13 -0.93
N GLY A 216 -15.60 14.20 -0.92
CA GLY A 216 -14.64 14.02 -2.00
C GLY A 216 -14.70 12.62 -2.60
N VAL A 217 -14.46 12.53 -3.91
CA VAL A 217 -14.31 11.23 -4.61
C VAL A 217 -12.94 11.17 -5.27
N GLY A 218 -12.17 10.11 -5.02
CA GLY A 218 -10.84 9.87 -5.61
C GLY A 218 -9.89 11.05 -5.46
N ALA A 219 -9.56 11.72 -6.56
CA ALA A 219 -8.76 12.94 -6.57
C ALA A 219 -9.33 14.04 -5.66
N GLY A 220 -10.65 14.24 -5.66
CA GLY A 220 -11.31 15.18 -4.77
C GLY A 220 -11.22 14.78 -3.30
N ALA A 221 -11.25 13.48 -3.00
CA ALA A 221 -11.04 12.97 -1.64
C ALA A 221 -9.61 13.27 -1.16
N TYR A 222 -8.61 13.04 -2.00
CA TYR A 222 -7.21 13.40 -1.72
C TYR A 222 -7.06 14.91 -1.46
N ILE A 223 -7.65 15.76 -2.31
CA ILE A 223 -7.56 17.23 -2.18
C ILE A 223 -8.19 17.70 -0.87
N LEU A 224 -9.36 17.18 -0.51
CA LEU A 224 -10.04 17.55 0.74
C LEU A 224 -9.30 17.04 1.98
N ALA A 225 -8.72 15.83 1.91
CA ALA A 225 -7.88 15.31 2.98
C ALA A 225 -6.63 16.19 3.17
N LYS A 226 -5.96 16.58 2.08
CA LYS A 226 -4.82 17.53 2.12
C LYS A 226 -5.25 18.89 2.67
N PHE A 227 -6.41 19.41 2.27
CA PHE A 227 -6.94 20.66 2.79
C PHE A 227 -7.18 20.60 4.30
N ALA A 228 -7.73 19.52 4.82
CA ALA A 228 -7.93 19.33 6.26
C ALA A 228 -6.60 19.22 7.05
N LEU A 229 -5.54 18.68 6.43
CA LEU A 229 -4.21 18.66 7.04
C LEU A 229 -3.57 20.06 7.08
N LEU A 230 -3.85 20.90 6.08
CA LEU A 230 -3.30 22.26 5.97
C LEU A 230 -4.09 23.27 6.82
N PHE A 231 -5.42 23.16 6.85
CA PHE A 231 -6.35 24.10 7.47
C PHE A 231 -7.40 23.37 8.33
N PRO A 232 -6.98 22.68 9.41
CA PRO A 232 -7.88 21.84 10.20
C PRO A 232 -9.05 22.62 10.83
N ASP A 233 -8.86 23.90 11.13
CA ASP A 233 -9.89 24.74 11.74
C ASP A 233 -11.05 25.09 10.78
N LEU A 234 -10.86 24.89 9.48
CA LEU A 234 -11.88 25.14 8.45
C LEU A 234 -12.69 23.87 8.11
N VAL A 235 -12.34 22.71 8.65
CA VAL A 235 -12.96 21.42 8.29
C VAL A 235 -13.53 20.76 9.53
N GLU A 236 -14.86 20.59 9.55
CA GLU A 236 -15.57 19.94 10.64
C GLU A 236 -15.77 18.45 10.43
N GLY A 237 -15.76 17.97 9.19
CA GLY A 237 -15.85 16.55 8.87
C GLY A 237 -15.59 16.27 7.41
N LEU A 238 -15.17 15.04 7.09
CA LEU A 238 -14.89 14.60 5.73
C LEU A 238 -15.59 13.29 5.41
N VAL A 239 -16.15 13.20 4.21
CA VAL A 239 -16.62 11.97 3.57
C VAL A 239 -15.74 11.71 2.37
N LEU A 240 -14.92 10.66 2.43
CA LEU A 240 -13.87 10.37 1.45
C LEU A 240 -14.20 9.07 0.73
N LEU A 241 -14.74 9.19 -0.48
CA LEU A 241 -15.05 8.06 -1.35
C LEU A 241 -13.82 7.71 -2.18
N ASN A 242 -13.45 6.43 -2.23
CA ASN A 242 -12.39 5.91 -3.11
C ASN A 242 -11.06 6.68 -3.01
N ILE A 243 -10.72 7.17 -1.81
CA ILE A 243 -9.45 7.85 -1.57
C ILE A 243 -8.28 6.87 -1.71
N ASP A 244 -7.23 7.30 -2.40
CA ASP A 244 -5.91 6.67 -2.34
C ASP A 244 -4.91 7.69 -1.77
N PRO A 245 -4.39 7.48 -0.55
CA PRO A 245 -3.48 8.42 0.09
C PRO A 245 -2.07 8.36 -0.50
N ASN A 246 -1.74 7.36 -1.35
CA ASN A 246 -0.38 7.16 -1.83
C ASN A 246 -0.17 7.78 -3.21
N GLY A 247 1.09 8.14 -3.50
CA GLY A 247 1.56 8.39 -4.85
C GLY A 247 1.48 7.13 -5.68
N LYS A 248 1.21 7.29 -6.98
CA LYS A 248 1.08 6.14 -7.87
C LYS A 248 2.42 5.41 -7.96
N GLY A 249 2.42 4.12 -7.62
CA GLY A 249 3.61 3.27 -7.78
C GLY A 249 4.11 3.32 -9.22
N TRP A 250 5.43 3.26 -9.40
CA TRP A 250 6.06 3.42 -10.72
C TRP A 250 5.55 2.42 -11.78
N ILE A 251 5.04 1.25 -11.36
CA ILE A 251 4.44 0.22 -12.24
C ILE A 251 3.07 0.68 -12.77
N ASP A 252 2.20 1.20 -11.91
CA ASP A 252 0.88 1.68 -12.32
C ASP A 252 1.02 2.98 -13.13
N TRP A 253 2.05 3.79 -12.83
CA TRP A 253 2.45 4.93 -13.65
C TRP A 253 2.87 4.46 -15.05
N ALA A 254 3.76 3.46 -15.15
CA ALA A 254 4.20 2.91 -16.43
C ALA A 254 3.05 2.24 -17.21
N ALA A 255 2.20 1.45 -16.55
CA ALA A 255 1.02 0.86 -17.16
C ALA A 255 0.08 1.92 -17.72
N SER A 256 -0.13 3.05 -17.01
CA SER A 256 -0.94 4.16 -17.50
C SER A 256 -0.27 5.00 -18.60
N LYS A 257 1.06 5.04 -18.65
CA LYS A 257 1.83 5.65 -19.75
C LYS A 257 1.80 4.79 -21.00
N LEU A 258 1.81 3.47 -20.85
CA LEU A 258 1.73 2.51 -21.95
C LEU A 258 0.32 2.40 -22.54
N SER A 259 -0.74 2.39 -21.70
CA SER A 259 -2.12 2.45 -22.19
C SER A 259 -2.43 3.79 -22.87
N GLY A 260 -1.84 4.89 -22.41
CA GLY A 260 -2.02 6.22 -23.00
C GLY A 260 -1.43 6.41 -24.42
N LEU A 261 -0.64 5.46 -24.94
CA LEU A 261 -0.08 5.52 -26.30
C LEU A 261 -1.01 4.91 -27.36
N THR A 262 -1.97 4.07 -26.96
CA THR A 262 -2.87 3.33 -27.89
C THR A 262 -4.35 3.49 -27.58
N SER A 263 -4.73 4.10 -26.45
CA SER A 263 -6.11 4.24 -26.01
C SER A 263 -6.58 5.70 -25.97
N THR A 264 -7.89 5.92 -26.09
CA THR A 264 -8.45 7.27 -25.93
C THR A 264 -8.42 7.67 -24.45
N LEU A 265 -8.42 8.99 -24.16
CA LEU A 265 -8.36 9.47 -22.78
C LEU A 265 -9.49 8.92 -21.88
N PRO A 266 -10.76 8.82 -22.33
CA PRO A 266 -11.80 8.13 -21.56
C PRO A 266 -11.43 6.68 -21.21
N ASP A 267 -10.85 5.93 -22.15
CA ASP A 267 -10.46 4.52 -21.93
C ASP A 267 -9.33 4.36 -20.92
N THR A 268 -8.50 5.41 -20.75
CA THR A 268 -7.46 5.45 -19.71
C THR A 268 -8.05 5.78 -18.33
N VAL A 269 -9.12 6.57 -18.25
CA VAL A 269 -9.73 7.02 -16.99
C VAL A 269 -10.77 6.04 -16.46
N LEU A 270 -11.50 5.33 -17.33
CA LEU A 270 -12.54 4.39 -16.91
C LEU A 270 -12.05 3.28 -15.94
N PRO A 271 -10.85 2.68 -16.12
CA PRO A 271 -10.29 1.71 -15.17
C PRO A 271 -10.00 2.27 -13.77
N HIS A 272 -9.91 3.59 -13.63
CA HIS A 272 -9.80 4.26 -12.33
C HIS A 272 -11.18 4.46 -11.66
N LEU A 273 -12.25 4.58 -12.46
CA LEU A 273 -13.59 4.86 -11.96
C LEU A 273 -14.45 3.60 -11.71
N PHE A 274 -14.20 2.51 -12.42
CA PHE A 274 -15.07 1.32 -12.45
C PHE A 274 -14.31 0.04 -12.13
N SER A 275 -14.98 -0.93 -11.51
CA SER A 275 -14.40 -2.24 -11.23
C SER A 275 -14.07 -2.99 -12.53
N GLN A 276 -13.16 -3.97 -12.44
CA GLN A 276 -12.84 -4.82 -13.59
C GLN A 276 -14.07 -5.55 -14.13
N GLU A 277 -14.95 -6.00 -13.25
CA GLU A 277 -16.21 -6.66 -13.63
C GLU A 277 -17.14 -5.69 -14.38
N GLU A 278 -17.30 -4.45 -13.91
CA GLU A 278 -18.12 -3.43 -14.58
C GLU A 278 -17.59 -3.11 -15.99
N LEU A 279 -16.27 -3.05 -16.15
CA LEU A 279 -15.59 -2.78 -17.41
C LEU A 279 -15.70 -3.96 -18.38
N MET A 280 -15.47 -5.19 -17.91
CA MET A 280 -15.56 -6.40 -18.72
C MET A 280 -16.99 -6.68 -19.19
N ASN A 281 -17.97 -6.42 -18.33
CA ASN A 281 -19.39 -6.53 -18.68
C ASN A 281 -19.87 -5.35 -19.53
N ASN A 282 -19.06 -4.29 -19.67
CA ASN A 282 -19.35 -3.07 -20.43
C ASN A 282 -20.77 -2.55 -20.18
N SER A 283 -21.12 -2.38 -18.90
CA SER A 283 -22.46 -2.00 -18.46
C SER A 283 -22.96 -0.70 -19.08
N ASP A 284 -24.28 -0.50 -19.12
CA ASP A 284 -24.88 0.76 -19.61
C ASP A 284 -24.33 2.00 -18.90
N LEU A 285 -23.98 1.84 -17.62
CA LEU A 285 -23.33 2.88 -16.82
C LEU A 285 -21.94 3.22 -17.37
N VAL A 286 -21.10 2.21 -17.63
CA VAL A 286 -19.75 2.40 -18.21
C VAL A 286 -19.85 3.04 -19.59
N GLN A 287 -20.78 2.60 -20.44
CA GLN A 287 -21.00 3.18 -21.77
C GLN A 287 -21.44 4.65 -21.70
N SER A 288 -22.40 4.95 -20.82
CA SER A 288 -22.87 6.31 -20.57
C SER A 288 -21.75 7.22 -20.10
N TYR A 289 -20.94 6.78 -19.14
CA TYR A 289 -19.81 7.57 -18.64
C TYR A 289 -18.74 7.76 -19.70
N ARG A 290 -18.40 6.72 -20.48
CA ARG A 290 -17.46 6.87 -21.61
C ARG A 290 -17.87 7.99 -22.56
N GLN A 291 -19.15 8.02 -22.94
CA GLN A 291 -19.70 9.07 -23.81
C GLN A 291 -19.73 10.44 -23.13
N GLN A 292 -20.15 10.51 -21.87
CA GLN A 292 -20.24 11.77 -21.14
C GLN A 292 -18.87 12.40 -20.89
N ILE A 293 -17.85 11.60 -20.56
CA ILE A 293 -16.46 12.06 -20.43
C ILE A 293 -15.97 12.65 -21.76
N ASN A 294 -16.22 11.94 -22.86
CA ASN A 294 -15.79 12.36 -24.19
C ASN A 294 -16.47 13.67 -24.65
N ASN A 295 -17.75 13.85 -24.34
CA ASN A 295 -18.56 14.94 -24.89
C ASN A 295 -18.69 16.16 -23.97
N THR A 296 -18.51 15.99 -22.66
CA THR A 296 -18.78 17.05 -21.66
C THR A 296 -17.50 17.68 -21.13
N ILE A 297 -16.42 16.91 -21.04
CA ILE A 297 -15.15 17.37 -20.44
C ILE A 297 -14.17 17.72 -21.55
N ASN A 298 -13.49 18.85 -21.38
CA ASN A 298 -12.41 19.24 -22.28
C ASN A 298 -11.25 18.24 -22.15
N GLN A 299 -10.98 17.48 -23.21
CA GLN A 299 -9.99 16.40 -23.19
C GLN A 299 -8.56 16.88 -22.90
N PHE A 300 -8.19 18.06 -23.39
CA PHE A 300 -6.87 18.64 -23.10
C PHE A 300 -6.73 19.00 -21.62
N ASN A 301 -7.74 19.65 -21.05
CA ASN A 301 -7.74 20.00 -19.63
C ASN A 301 -7.82 18.75 -18.74
N LEU A 302 -8.58 17.72 -19.16
CA LEU A 302 -8.66 16.44 -18.47
C LEU A 302 -7.29 15.76 -18.42
N GLN A 303 -6.54 15.77 -19.52
CA GLN A 303 -5.20 15.20 -19.55
C GLN A 303 -4.28 15.88 -18.53
N LEU A 304 -4.35 17.21 -18.40
CA LEU A 304 -3.58 17.96 -17.41
C LEU A 304 -3.93 17.54 -15.98
N PHE A 305 -5.23 17.44 -15.66
CA PHE A 305 -5.69 17.04 -14.33
C PHE A 305 -5.33 15.59 -14.02
N TRP A 306 -5.53 14.67 -14.97
CA TRP A 306 -5.15 13.26 -14.88
C TRP A 306 -3.64 13.10 -14.65
N ASN A 307 -2.81 13.84 -15.39
CA ASN A 307 -1.35 13.82 -15.20
C ASN A 307 -0.97 14.31 -13.79
N MET A 308 -1.58 15.40 -13.31
CA MET A 308 -1.31 15.91 -11.98
C MET A 308 -1.71 14.92 -10.88
N TYR A 309 -2.89 14.32 -10.99
CA TYR A 309 -3.32 13.29 -10.03
C TYR A 309 -2.39 12.07 -10.03
N ASN A 310 -1.94 11.60 -11.19
CA ASN A 310 -0.99 10.47 -11.27
C ASN A 310 0.41 10.82 -10.75
N SER A 311 0.79 12.10 -10.74
CA SER A 311 2.06 12.59 -10.18
C SER A 311 1.98 12.99 -8.71
N ARG A 312 0.85 12.71 -8.04
CA ARG A 312 0.67 13.03 -6.62
C ARG A 312 1.72 12.32 -5.77
N ARG A 313 2.06 12.95 -4.65
CA ARG A 313 2.92 12.35 -3.62
C ARG A 313 2.06 11.67 -2.57
N ASP A 314 2.68 10.87 -1.73
CA ASP A 314 2.03 10.32 -0.56
C ASP A 314 1.48 11.46 0.31
N LEU A 315 0.26 11.27 0.79
CA LEU A 315 -0.36 12.10 1.79
C LEU A 315 0.36 11.82 3.11
N GLU A 316 1.18 12.78 3.54
CA GLU A 316 1.97 12.69 4.77
C GLU A 316 1.08 12.71 6.02
N MET A 317 0.47 11.57 6.32
CA MET A 317 -0.29 11.35 7.54
C MET A 317 0.08 10.01 8.18
N ASN A 318 0.16 10.01 9.50
CA ASN A 318 0.44 8.83 10.30
C ASN A 318 -0.52 8.79 11.48
N ARG A 319 -0.95 7.59 11.89
CA ARG A 319 -1.82 7.42 13.04
C ARG A 319 -1.15 7.99 14.30
N SER A 320 -1.90 8.75 15.09
CA SER A 320 -1.41 9.34 16.33
C SER A 320 -0.75 8.28 17.22
N GLY A 321 0.51 8.49 17.60
CA GLY A 321 1.28 7.57 18.45
C GLY A 321 2.25 6.63 17.71
N THR A 322 2.24 6.55 16.38
CA THR A 322 3.19 5.70 15.63
C THR A 322 4.54 6.38 15.37
N VAL A 323 4.56 7.71 15.25
CA VAL A 323 5.77 8.52 15.04
C VAL A 323 5.74 9.81 15.86
N LEU A 324 6.92 10.31 16.27
CA LEU A 324 7.06 11.61 16.93
C LEU A 324 6.53 12.73 16.01
N ASN A 325 5.57 13.53 16.51
CA ASN A 325 4.87 14.59 15.77
C ASN A 325 4.03 14.11 14.57
N ALA A 326 3.47 12.90 14.62
CA ALA A 326 2.51 12.40 13.63
C ALA A 326 1.42 13.45 13.34
N LYS A 327 1.29 13.86 12.08
CA LYS A 327 0.15 14.64 11.60
C LYS A 327 -0.92 13.67 11.12
N THR A 328 -2.14 13.85 11.57
CA THR A 328 -3.31 13.14 11.05
C THR A 328 -4.48 14.10 10.94
N ILE A 329 -5.55 13.67 10.26
CA ILE A 329 -6.78 14.44 10.12
C ILE A 329 -7.47 14.50 11.49
N ARG A 330 -7.77 15.71 11.95
CA ARG A 330 -8.31 15.95 13.30
C ARG A 330 -9.84 15.82 13.36
N CYS A 331 -10.52 16.20 12.28
CA CYS A 331 -11.97 16.13 12.19
C CYS A 331 -12.44 14.67 11.99
N PRO A 332 -13.70 14.36 12.32
CA PRO A 332 -14.32 13.10 11.95
C PRO A 332 -14.22 12.80 10.44
N VAL A 333 -13.95 11.54 10.11
CA VAL A 333 -13.83 11.05 8.72
C VAL A 333 -14.75 9.86 8.50
N MET A 334 -15.50 9.86 7.40
CA MET A 334 -16.21 8.69 6.88
C MET A 334 -15.53 8.24 5.59
N LEU A 335 -14.80 7.13 5.65
CA LEU A 335 -14.23 6.45 4.49
C LEU A 335 -15.28 5.57 3.84
N VAL A 336 -15.43 5.69 2.52
CA VAL A 336 -16.43 4.91 1.77
C VAL A 336 -15.77 4.27 0.56
N VAL A 337 -16.01 2.98 0.35
CA VAL A 337 -15.56 2.26 -0.83
C VAL A 337 -16.59 1.22 -1.24
N GLY A 338 -16.74 1.01 -2.54
CA GLY A 338 -17.58 -0.07 -3.03
C GLY A 338 -16.86 -1.41 -3.03
N ASP A 339 -17.63 -2.49 -2.96
CA ASP A 339 -17.08 -3.84 -3.14
C ASP A 339 -16.53 -3.99 -4.56
N ASN A 340 -15.35 -4.60 -4.69
CA ASN A 340 -14.58 -4.72 -5.93
C ASN A 340 -14.16 -3.39 -6.58
N ALA A 341 -14.22 -2.25 -5.86
CA ALA A 341 -13.79 -0.96 -6.40
C ALA A 341 -12.26 -0.95 -6.64
N PRO A 342 -11.76 -0.28 -7.70
CA PRO A 342 -10.32 -0.18 -7.96
C PRO A 342 -9.52 0.46 -6.81
N ALA A 343 -10.17 1.29 -6.02
CA ALA A 343 -9.56 2.03 -4.92
C ALA A 343 -9.60 1.28 -3.57
N GLU A 344 -10.10 0.05 -3.50
CA GLU A 344 -10.28 -0.69 -2.23
C GLU A 344 -9.00 -0.73 -1.38
N GLU A 345 -7.87 -1.10 -1.97
CA GLU A 345 -6.59 -1.13 -1.27
C GLU A 345 -6.18 0.26 -0.75
N GLY A 346 -6.41 1.31 -1.54
CA GLY A 346 -6.11 2.70 -1.17
C GLY A 346 -6.95 3.19 0.01
N VAL A 347 -8.25 2.86 0.05
CA VAL A 347 -9.13 3.28 1.15
C VAL A 347 -8.79 2.52 2.45
N VAL A 348 -8.46 1.23 2.36
CA VAL A 348 -8.00 0.44 3.51
C VAL A 348 -6.69 1.00 4.06
N GLU A 349 -5.75 1.37 3.19
CA GLU A 349 -4.50 2.00 3.59
C GLU A 349 -4.71 3.41 4.16
N CYS A 350 -5.69 4.16 3.67
CA CYS A 350 -6.08 5.43 4.28
C CYS A 350 -6.58 5.22 5.72
N ASN A 351 -7.40 4.19 5.94
CA ASN A 351 -7.93 3.85 7.27
C ASN A 351 -6.82 3.47 8.27
N SER A 352 -5.76 2.80 7.80
CA SER A 352 -4.61 2.43 8.64
C SER A 352 -3.87 3.66 9.20
N LYS A 353 -3.88 4.78 8.46
CA LYS A 353 -3.21 6.05 8.81
C LYS A 353 -4.07 7.03 9.61
N LEU A 354 -5.39 6.81 9.70
CA LEU A 354 -6.31 7.66 10.44
C LEU A 354 -6.52 7.17 11.89
N ASP A 355 -7.05 8.05 12.73
CA ASP A 355 -7.43 7.72 14.11
C ASP A 355 -8.75 6.94 14.10
N PRO A 356 -8.80 5.71 14.63
CA PRO A 356 -10.02 4.90 14.59
C PRO A 356 -11.15 5.46 15.47
N THR A 357 -10.86 6.36 16.41
CA THR A 357 -11.88 6.94 17.29
C THR A 357 -12.72 8.02 16.61
N ASN A 358 -12.19 8.63 15.55
CA ASN A 358 -12.86 9.66 14.77
C ASN A 358 -13.13 9.23 13.32
N THR A 359 -12.80 7.99 12.95
CA THR A 359 -12.94 7.48 11.58
C THR A 359 -13.95 6.34 11.50
N THR A 360 -14.90 6.43 10.58
CA THR A 360 -15.84 5.36 10.22
C THR A 360 -15.48 4.81 8.86
N PHE A 361 -15.36 3.48 8.73
CA PHE A 361 -15.09 2.80 7.47
C PHE A 361 -16.35 2.08 6.97
N LEU A 362 -16.81 2.43 5.78
CA LEU A 362 -18.02 1.89 5.15
C LEU A 362 -17.68 1.22 3.82
N LYS A 363 -17.67 -0.12 3.81
CA LYS A 363 -17.62 -0.91 2.58
C LYS A 363 -19.04 -1.18 2.09
N MET A 364 -19.38 -0.72 0.89
CA MET A 364 -20.71 -0.81 0.30
C MET A 364 -20.81 -2.01 -0.65
N ALA A 365 -21.48 -3.08 -0.20
CA ALA A 365 -21.77 -4.26 -1.03
C ALA A 365 -22.50 -3.89 -2.32
N ASP A 366 -22.18 -4.55 -3.43
CA ASP A 366 -22.82 -4.39 -4.76
C ASP A 366 -22.82 -2.96 -5.31
N SER A 367 -21.78 -2.16 -5.01
CA SER A 367 -21.72 -0.75 -5.42
C SER A 367 -20.59 -0.40 -6.41
N GLY A 368 -19.67 -1.33 -6.67
CA GLY A 368 -18.65 -1.18 -7.71
C GLY A 368 -17.78 0.06 -7.53
N GLY A 369 -17.36 0.67 -8.63
CA GLY A 369 -16.42 1.79 -8.59
C GLY A 369 -17.02 3.14 -8.20
N LEU A 370 -18.34 3.38 -8.34
CA LEU A 370 -18.98 4.67 -8.05
C LEU A 370 -20.17 4.55 -7.08
N PRO A 371 -19.93 4.35 -5.76
CA PRO A 371 -21.01 4.12 -4.78
C PRO A 371 -22.05 5.24 -4.69
N GLN A 372 -21.65 6.49 -4.96
CA GLN A 372 -22.54 7.64 -4.99
C GLN A 372 -23.51 7.65 -6.18
N ILE A 373 -23.27 6.81 -7.19
CA ILE A 373 -24.10 6.67 -8.38
C ILE A 373 -24.91 5.38 -8.31
N THR A 374 -24.28 4.26 -7.92
CA THR A 374 -24.91 2.94 -7.89
C THR A 374 -25.81 2.75 -6.67
N GLN A 375 -25.46 3.33 -5.51
CA GLN A 375 -26.21 3.19 -4.26
C GLN A 375 -26.41 4.52 -3.51
N PRO A 376 -26.95 5.58 -4.15
CA PRO A 376 -27.07 6.91 -3.56
C PRO A 376 -27.93 6.93 -2.29
N GLY A 377 -28.97 6.09 -2.19
CA GLY A 377 -29.84 6.02 -1.00
C GLY A 377 -29.10 5.51 0.25
N LYS A 378 -28.32 4.43 0.12
CA LYS A 378 -27.54 3.88 1.24
C LYS A 378 -26.44 4.86 1.68
N LEU A 379 -25.77 5.50 0.71
CA LEU A 379 -24.76 6.52 1.00
C LEU A 379 -25.38 7.74 1.70
N THR A 380 -26.56 8.17 1.26
CA THR A 380 -27.30 9.26 1.89
C THR A 380 -27.68 8.95 3.33
N GLU A 381 -28.13 7.72 3.60
CA GLU A 381 -28.43 7.29 4.96
C GLU A 381 -27.19 7.31 5.85
N ALA A 382 -26.06 6.78 5.36
CA ALA A 382 -24.78 6.84 6.07
C ALA A 382 -24.34 8.29 6.34
N PHE A 383 -24.46 9.17 5.35
CA PHE A 383 -24.13 10.59 5.50
C PHE A 383 -25.02 11.29 6.53
N LYS A 384 -26.31 10.94 6.59
CA LYS A 384 -27.22 11.45 7.62
C LYS A 384 -26.74 11.07 9.02
N TYR A 385 -26.37 9.81 9.25
CA TYR A 385 -25.84 9.37 10.56
C TYR A 385 -24.51 10.04 10.89
N PHE A 386 -23.65 10.26 9.90
CA PHE A 386 -22.40 11.00 10.08
C PHE A 386 -22.65 12.44 10.55
N LEU A 387 -23.57 13.17 9.90
CA LEU A 387 -23.99 14.51 10.32
C LEU A 387 -24.59 14.50 11.74
N GLN A 388 -25.39 13.48 12.08
CA GLN A 388 -25.98 13.32 13.41
C GLN A 388 -24.92 13.06 14.49
N GLY A 389 -23.89 12.27 14.19
CA GLY A 389 -22.75 12.06 15.08
C GLY A 389 -21.98 13.35 15.39
N MET A 390 -21.97 14.30 14.45
CA MET A 390 -21.40 15.64 14.64
C MET A 390 -22.36 16.62 15.34
N GLY A 391 -23.57 16.18 15.71
CA GLY A 391 -24.58 17.01 16.40
C GLY A 391 -25.50 17.79 15.45
N TYR A 392 -25.46 17.54 14.15
CA TYR A 392 -26.35 18.16 13.17
C TYR A 392 -27.59 17.31 12.91
N MET A 393 -28.72 17.95 12.62
CA MET A 393 -30.00 17.26 12.31
C MET A 393 -30.50 16.23 13.36
N PRO A 394 -30.55 16.57 14.66
CA PRO A 394 -30.96 15.63 15.73
C PRO A 394 -32.43 15.20 15.64
N SER A 395 -33.28 15.94 14.93
CA SER A 395 -34.73 15.70 14.82
C SER A 395 -35.16 15.09 13.48
N ALA A 396 -34.23 14.76 12.58
CA ALA A 396 -34.57 14.11 11.32
C ALA A 396 -34.97 12.64 11.58
N SER A 397 -36.21 12.26 11.26
CA SER A 397 -36.73 10.93 11.57
C SER A 397 -35.92 9.82 10.88
N MET A 398 -35.83 8.66 11.52
CA MET A 398 -35.21 7.46 10.95
C MET A 398 -35.87 7.11 9.61
N THR A 399 -35.10 7.08 8.52
CA THR A 399 -35.54 6.48 7.25
C THR A 399 -35.55 4.96 7.40
N ARG A 400 -36.35 4.30 6.55
CA ARG A 400 -36.98 2.97 6.72
C ARG A 400 -36.15 1.78 7.26
N LEU A 401 -34.81 1.78 7.24
CA LEU A 401 -34.04 0.58 7.62
C LEU A 401 -34.16 0.19 9.11
N ALA A 402 -34.45 1.15 10.00
CA ALA A 402 -34.66 0.85 11.43
C ALA A 402 -36.02 0.19 11.74
N ARG A 403 -36.97 0.15 10.80
CA ARG A 403 -38.20 -0.65 10.99
C ARG A 403 -37.97 -2.15 10.76
N SER A 404 -36.87 -2.55 10.15
CA SER A 404 -36.59 -3.96 9.82
C SER A 404 -35.85 -4.73 10.91
N ARG A 405 -35.53 -4.11 12.06
CA ARG A 405 -34.93 -4.79 13.21
C ARG A 405 -35.84 -4.79 14.45
N THR A 406 -37.11 -5.19 14.28
CA THR A 406 -37.99 -5.77 15.34
C THR A 406 -39.33 -6.26 14.75
N ALA A 407 -39.30 -7.07 13.69
CA ALA A 407 -40.47 -7.86 13.30
C ALA A 407 -40.08 -9.33 13.24
N SER A 408 -40.16 -9.97 14.40
CA SER A 408 -40.29 -11.42 14.48
C SER A 408 -41.45 -11.85 13.59
N LEU A 409 -41.16 -12.68 12.60
CA LEU A 409 -42.17 -13.43 11.86
C LEU A 409 -42.81 -14.46 12.79
N THR A 410 -43.77 -14.00 13.58
CA THR A 410 -44.85 -14.83 14.13
C THR A 410 -46.15 -14.02 14.09
N SER A 411 -46.92 -14.19 13.03
CA SER A 411 -48.36 -14.01 13.08
C SER A 411 -49.03 -15.09 12.23
N GLY A 412 -49.40 -16.17 12.93
CA GLY A 412 -50.35 -17.15 12.44
C GLY A 412 -51.74 -16.55 12.28
N GLY A 413 -52.53 -17.21 11.44
CA GLY A 413 -53.90 -16.84 11.14
C GLY A 413 -54.77 -16.66 12.40
N SER A 414 -55.60 -15.64 12.31
CA SER A 414 -56.71 -15.32 13.20
C SER A 414 -57.71 -16.47 13.30
N VAL A 415 -58.06 -16.89 14.53
CA VAL A 415 -59.46 -17.09 14.96
C VAL A 415 -59.55 -17.13 16.50
N ASP A 416 -60.38 -16.21 17.01
CA ASP A 416 -61.22 -16.19 18.21
C ASP A 416 -60.89 -16.97 19.50
N GLY A 417 -61.04 -16.26 20.64
CA GLY A 417 -61.52 -16.91 21.87
C GLY A 417 -61.07 -16.33 23.22
N SER A 418 -61.74 -15.28 23.67
CA SER A 418 -62.28 -15.11 25.05
C SER A 418 -61.45 -15.42 26.32
N ARG A 419 -61.39 -14.38 27.18
CA ARG A 419 -61.53 -14.33 28.67
C ARG A 419 -60.29 -14.13 29.57
N ASN A 420 -60.35 -12.97 30.23
CA ASN A 420 -60.25 -12.67 31.68
C ASN A 420 -58.94 -12.84 32.48
N ARG A 421 -58.59 -11.69 33.12
CA ARG A 421 -58.04 -11.45 34.49
C ARG A 421 -56.70 -12.11 34.83
N ALA A 422 -55.88 -11.63 35.78
CA ALA A 422 -55.55 -10.37 36.45
C ALA A 422 -54.54 -10.80 37.54
N CYS A 423 -53.47 -10.01 37.80
CA CYS A 423 -52.65 -10.02 39.05
C CYS A 423 -51.83 -11.32 39.32
N THR A 424 -50.68 -11.41 39.97
CA THR A 424 -49.74 -10.55 40.71
C THR A 424 -48.54 -11.45 41.13
N HIS A 425 -47.34 -10.86 41.26
CA HIS A 425 -46.28 -11.14 42.25
C HIS A 425 -45.62 -12.53 42.48
N SER A 426 -44.28 -12.46 42.43
CA SER A 426 -43.24 -12.97 43.37
C SER A 426 -42.82 -14.45 43.44
N ASP A 427 -41.49 -14.59 43.30
CA ASP A 427 -40.52 -15.30 44.14
C ASP A 427 -40.39 -16.85 44.18
N SER A 428 -39.18 -17.27 43.74
CA SER A 428 -38.21 -18.09 44.47
C SER A 428 -38.28 -19.63 44.49
N THR A 429 -37.15 -20.19 44.02
CA THR A 429 -36.33 -21.32 44.55
C THR A 429 -36.79 -22.78 44.48
N GLU A 430 -35.92 -23.56 43.81
CA GLU A 430 -35.38 -24.91 44.10
C GLU A 430 -36.29 -26.12 44.39
N GLY A 431 -35.97 -27.24 43.72
CA GLY A 431 -36.08 -28.57 44.36
C GLY A 431 -36.65 -29.72 43.51
N VAL A 432 -35.76 -30.46 42.84
CA VAL A 432 -35.68 -31.94 42.82
C VAL A 432 -36.96 -32.77 42.59
N GLY A 433 -37.01 -33.45 41.43
CA GLY A 433 -37.07 -34.92 41.39
C GLY A 433 -38.38 -35.65 41.03
N ARG A 434 -38.37 -36.21 39.81
CA ARG A 434 -38.63 -37.65 39.50
C ARG A 434 -40.09 -38.12 39.35
N SER A 435 -40.43 -38.60 38.13
CA SER A 435 -41.31 -39.77 37.82
C SER A 435 -41.37 -39.94 36.27
N VAL A 436 -40.75 -40.93 35.60
CA VAL A 436 -41.04 -42.38 35.52
C VAL A 436 -41.85 -42.74 34.24
N LEU A 437 -41.20 -43.53 33.36
CA LEU A 437 -41.70 -44.51 32.35
C LEU A 437 -42.55 -43.96 31.17
N SER A 438 -42.44 -44.39 29.92
CA SER A 438 -41.89 -45.61 29.29
C SER A 438 -41.77 -45.39 27.77
N ALA A 439 -40.77 -45.99 27.13
CA ALA A 439 -40.61 -46.09 25.68
C ALA A 439 -41.66 -47.04 25.04
N PRO A 440 -41.84 -47.00 23.69
CA PRO A 440 -41.03 -47.89 22.87
C PRO A 440 -40.49 -47.27 21.56
N SER A 441 -39.21 -47.58 21.32
CA SER A 441 -38.54 -47.96 20.06
C SER A 441 -39.02 -47.41 18.70
N GLY A 442 -38.09 -46.72 18.04
CA GLY A 442 -38.05 -46.58 16.59
C GLY A 442 -36.90 -45.67 16.11
N GLU A 443 -35.82 -46.30 15.65
CA GLU A 443 -34.91 -45.83 14.59
C GLU A 443 -33.66 -44.95 14.89
N SER A 444 -32.54 -45.54 14.45
CA SER A 444 -31.30 -44.96 13.88
C SER A 444 -30.45 -43.98 14.70
N TYR A 445 -29.31 -44.51 15.15
CA TYR A 445 -28.14 -43.74 15.59
C TYR A 445 -27.50 -43.00 14.40
N HIS A 446 -27.53 -41.66 14.42
CA HIS A 446 -26.53 -40.81 13.78
C HIS A 446 -25.78 -40.07 14.89
N ARG A 447 -24.48 -40.34 15.04
CA ARG A 447 -23.58 -39.67 15.99
C ARG A 447 -22.85 -38.56 15.22
N THR A 448 -23.03 -37.31 15.63
CA THR A 448 -22.33 -36.13 15.12
C THR A 448 -20.87 -36.10 15.59
N PRO A 449 -19.88 -35.65 14.77
CA PRO A 449 -18.49 -35.49 15.20
C PRO A 449 -18.35 -34.30 16.17
N SER A 450 -17.48 -34.44 17.15
CA SER A 450 -17.19 -33.44 18.19
C SER A 450 -16.31 -32.31 17.65
N THR A 451 -16.85 -31.10 17.59
CA THR A 451 -16.08 -29.85 17.44
C THR A 451 -15.52 -29.43 18.80
N GLY A 452 -14.20 -29.45 18.96
CA GLY A 452 -13.54 -28.85 20.12
C GLY A 452 -13.42 -27.34 19.93
N VAL A 453 -14.05 -26.55 20.80
CA VAL A 453 -13.92 -25.08 20.82
C VAL A 453 -13.10 -24.71 22.05
N SER A 454 -11.97 -24.06 21.87
CA SER A 454 -11.15 -23.48 22.93
C SER A 454 -11.12 -21.95 22.78
N ASN A 455 -11.63 -21.22 23.77
CA ASN A 455 -11.60 -19.76 23.82
C ASN A 455 -10.33 -19.29 24.55
N SER A 456 -9.58 -18.31 24.02
CA SER A 456 -8.41 -17.75 24.71
C SER A 456 -8.11 -16.27 24.38
N GLU A 457 -8.01 -15.44 25.41
CA GLU A 457 -7.77 -14.00 25.30
C GLU A 457 -6.29 -13.65 24.99
N SER A 458 -6.09 -12.90 23.88
CA SER A 458 -4.92 -12.09 23.46
C SER A 458 -3.66 -12.76 22.85
N CYS A 459 -3.16 -12.16 21.75
CA CYS A 459 -1.96 -12.43 20.94
C CYS A 459 -1.39 -13.86 21.02
N VAL A 460 -1.92 -14.73 20.16
CA VAL A 460 -1.55 -16.15 20.09
C VAL A 460 -0.34 -16.34 19.18
N TYR A 461 0.76 -16.89 19.73
CA TYR A 461 1.80 -17.53 18.93
C TYR A 461 1.30 -18.94 18.56
N GLY A 462 1.09 -19.18 17.26
CA GLY A 462 0.59 -20.45 16.76
C GLY A 462 1.74 -21.35 16.32
N PHE A 463 1.97 -22.45 17.04
CA PHE A 463 2.86 -23.53 16.63
C PHE A 463 2.04 -24.71 16.09
N ILE A 464 2.24 -25.07 14.83
CA ILE A 464 1.56 -26.19 14.19
C ILE A 464 2.62 -27.18 13.76
N LYS A 465 2.50 -28.43 14.18
CA LYS A 465 3.30 -29.52 13.65
C LYS A 465 2.38 -30.61 13.10
N SER A 466 2.40 -30.82 11.80
CA SER A 466 1.49 -31.79 11.18
C SER A 466 2.13 -32.60 10.07
N SER A 467 1.71 -33.85 9.89
CA SER A 467 2.01 -34.68 8.72
C SER A 467 0.97 -34.53 7.59
N SER A 468 -0.10 -33.76 7.86
CA SER A 468 -1.27 -33.53 7.02
C SER A 468 -1.25 -32.14 6.38
N CYS A 469 -2.20 -31.86 5.48
CA CYS A 469 -2.31 -30.51 4.89
C CYS A 469 -2.78 -29.50 5.94
N VAL A 470 -2.13 -28.34 6.00
CA VAL A 470 -2.45 -27.25 6.93
C VAL A 470 -2.86 -26.03 6.13
N SER A 471 -4.02 -25.46 6.42
CA SER A 471 -4.46 -24.17 5.90
C SER A 471 -4.61 -23.17 7.04
N VAL A 472 -4.06 -21.97 6.88
CA VAL A 472 -4.16 -20.89 7.87
C VAL A 472 -4.75 -19.64 7.22
N GLN A 473 -5.76 -19.06 7.84
CA GLN A 473 -6.44 -17.85 7.38
C GLN A 473 -6.78 -16.90 8.54
N PRO A 474 -6.94 -15.60 8.27
CA PRO A 474 -7.29 -14.65 9.30
C PRO A 474 -8.73 -14.85 9.78
N LEU A 475 -8.93 -14.61 11.05
CA LEU A 475 -10.23 -14.46 11.67
C LEU A 475 -10.93 -13.21 11.17
N ASP A 476 -12.25 -13.31 10.95
CA ASP A 476 -13.07 -12.14 10.64
C ASP A 476 -13.09 -11.17 11.83
N ALA A 477 -12.37 -10.07 11.71
CA ALA A 477 -12.27 -9.03 12.74
C ALA A 477 -13.61 -8.34 13.01
N HIS A 478 -14.60 -8.42 12.12
CA HIS A 478 -15.94 -7.88 12.37
C HIS A 478 -16.79 -8.81 13.23
N ALA A 479 -16.71 -10.12 12.99
CA ALA A 479 -17.38 -11.12 13.80
C ALA A 479 -16.70 -11.29 15.17
N PHE A 480 -15.37 -11.13 15.24
CA PHE A 480 -14.56 -11.34 16.44
C PHE A 480 -13.60 -10.16 16.68
N PRO A 481 -14.11 -8.97 17.06
CA PRO A 481 -13.30 -7.77 17.23
C PRO A 481 -12.29 -7.86 18.39
N GLY A 482 -12.51 -8.80 19.33
CA GLY A 482 -11.61 -9.04 20.46
C GLY A 482 -10.31 -9.75 20.09
N ALA A 483 -10.24 -10.40 18.91
CA ALA A 483 -9.08 -11.20 18.49
C ALA A 483 -8.64 -12.23 19.58
N ASP A 484 -9.61 -12.74 20.33
CA ASP A 484 -9.51 -13.62 21.50
C ASP A 484 -9.98 -15.05 21.21
N GLN A 485 -10.05 -15.40 19.93
CA GLN A 485 -10.54 -16.71 19.50
C GLN A 485 -9.68 -17.24 18.37
N VAL A 486 -9.46 -18.54 18.41
CA VAL A 486 -8.82 -19.30 17.33
C VAL A 486 -9.70 -20.51 17.06
N PHE A 487 -10.02 -20.74 15.80
CA PHE A 487 -10.78 -21.91 15.37
C PHE A 487 -9.85 -22.91 14.70
N VAL A 488 -9.86 -24.13 15.21
CA VAL A 488 -9.16 -25.27 14.62
C VAL A 488 -10.21 -26.25 14.12
N ALA A 489 -10.27 -26.46 12.81
CA ALA A 489 -11.10 -27.48 12.19
C ALA A 489 -10.21 -28.59 11.61
N VAL A 490 -10.61 -29.84 11.84
CA VAL A 490 -9.93 -31.01 11.28
C VAL A 490 -10.92 -31.74 10.39
N HIS A 491 -10.58 -31.91 9.12
CA HIS A 491 -11.41 -32.55 8.11
C HIS A 491 -10.79 -33.89 7.68
N GLY A 492 -11.61 -34.94 7.61
CA GLY A 492 -11.29 -36.24 7.00
C GLY A 492 -12.23 -36.56 5.84
N ARG A 493 -11.83 -37.49 4.95
CA ARG A 493 -12.57 -37.86 3.73
C ARG A 493 -13.47 -39.09 3.87
N SER A 494 -13.32 -39.92 4.92
CA SER A 494 -14.07 -41.16 5.12
C SER A 494 -14.64 -41.32 6.54
N ALA A 495 -15.69 -42.12 6.70
CA ALA A 495 -16.24 -42.51 8.00
C ALA A 495 -15.26 -43.34 8.85
N ASP A 496 -14.23 -43.93 8.24
CA ASP A 496 -13.12 -44.60 8.92
C ASP A 496 -12.09 -43.61 9.53
N ASP A 497 -12.15 -42.32 9.19
CA ASP A 497 -11.26 -41.26 9.73
C ASP A 497 -11.66 -40.80 11.14
N VAL A 498 -12.76 -41.33 11.70
CA VAL A 498 -13.26 -40.94 13.03
C VAL A 498 -12.28 -41.34 14.14
N THR A 499 -11.50 -42.41 13.97
CA THR A 499 -10.42 -42.82 14.88
C THR A 499 -9.12 -42.04 14.66
N ALA A 500 -8.95 -41.39 13.50
CA ALA A 500 -7.78 -40.57 13.19
C ALA A 500 -7.90 -39.15 13.79
N LEU A 501 -9.11 -38.69 14.11
CA LEU A 501 -9.34 -37.42 14.82
C LEU A 501 -8.70 -37.39 16.23
N ASP A 502 -8.58 -38.54 16.90
CA ASP A 502 -7.91 -38.67 18.21
C ASP A 502 -6.38 -38.45 18.13
N THR A 503 -5.81 -38.37 16.92
CA THR A 503 -4.36 -38.17 16.71
C THR A 503 -3.95 -36.69 16.65
N VAL A 504 -4.91 -35.77 16.51
CA VAL A 504 -4.66 -34.33 16.48
C VAL A 504 -4.87 -33.76 17.89
N GLN A 505 -3.78 -33.31 18.50
CA GLN A 505 -3.80 -32.68 19.81
C GLN A 505 -3.73 -31.17 19.65
N VAL A 506 -4.70 -30.47 20.23
CA VAL A 506 -4.72 -29.01 20.34
C VAL A 506 -4.48 -28.66 21.80
N HIS A 507 -3.36 -28.01 22.09
CA HIS A 507 -2.97 -27.58 23.43
C HIS A 507 -2.73 -26.09 23.44
N TYR A 508 -3.38 -25.37 24.35
CA TYR A 508 -3.14 -23.95 24.57
C TYR A 508 -2.49 -23.75 25.95
N ASP A 509 -1.33 -23.10 25.97
CA ASP A 509 -0.65 -22.72 27.21
C ASP A 509 -0.97 -21.26 27.55
N ASP A 510 -1.70 -21.07 28.65
CA ASP A 510 -2.12 -19.75 29.10
C ASP A 510 -0.96 -18.88 29.64
N GLN A 511 0.15 -19.49 30.07
CA GLN A 511 1.31 -18.75 30.58
C GLN A 511 2.14 -18.15 29.44
N SER A 512 2.34 -18.92 28.37
CA SER A 512 3.13 -18.51 27.20
C SER A 512 2.28 -17.89 26.09
N LYS A 513 0.94 -18.01 26.17
CA LYS A 513 -0.01 -17.62 25.11
C LYS A 513 0.26 -18.34 23.79
N GLU A 514 0.76 -19.57 23.88
CA GLU A 514 1.09 -20.41 22.73
C GLU A 514 -0.04 -21.42 22.45
N LEU A 515 -0.49 -21.48 21.20
CA LEU A 515 -1.36 -22.54 20.70
C LEU A 515 -0.51 -23.56 19.96
N GLN A 516 -0.52 -24.80 20.43
CA GLN A 516 0.15 -25.93 19.80
C GLN A 516 -0.88 -26.87 19.17
N VAL A 517 -0.76 -27.10 17.86
CA VAL A 517 -1.56 -28.09 17.12
C VAL A 517 -0.60 -29.16 16.61
N ILE A 518 -0.67 -30.36 17.18
CA ILE A 518 0.26 -31.46 16.87
C ILE A 518 -0.54 -32.65 16.34
N SER A 519 -0.26 -33.11 15.13
CA SER A 519 -0.75 -34.40 14.63
C SER A 519 0.35 -35.46 14.69
N HIS A 520 0.10 -36.55 15.42
CA HIS A 520 1.06 -37.65 15.54
C HIS A 520 0.89 -38.70 14.41
N GLU A 521 2.03 -39.28 14.00
CA GLU A 521 2.21 -40.36 13.01
C GLU A 521 2.04 -40.00 11.52
N THR A 522 2.73 -40.78 10.68
CA THR A 522 2.57 -40.87 9.22
C THR A 522 1.21 -41.50 8.93
N ILE A 523 0.15 -40.70 8.97
CA ILE A 523 -1.20 -41.19 8.73
C ILE A 523 -1.38 -41.37 7.22
N THR A 524 -1.84 -42.55 6.81
CA THR A 524 -2.25 -42.87 5.43
C THR A 524 -3.62 -42.25 5.07
N THR A 525 -4.13 -41.31 5.87
CA THR A 525 -5.46 -40.71 5.72
C THR A 525 -5.37 -39.26 5.25
N ASP A 526 -6.32 -38.88 4.40
CA ASP A 526 -6.46 -37.55 3.79
C ASP A 526 -7.00 -36.53 4.82
N LEU A 527 -6.28 -36.32 5.92
CA LEU A 527 -6.63 -35.29 6.91
C LEU A 527 -6.18 -33.90 6.44
N SER A 528 -6.97 -32.88 6.76
CA SER A 528 -6.61 -31.46 6.59
C SER A 528 -6.97 -30.66 7.83
N ILE A 529 -6.09 -29.74 8.21
CA ILE A 529 -6.21 -28.89 9.40
C ILE A 529 -6.41 -27.45 8.91
N ASP A 530 -7.57 -26.89 9.20
CA ASP A 530 -7.90 -25.51 8.89
C ASP A 530 -7.85 -24.68 10.17
N LEU A 531 -6.89 -23.76 10.24
CA LEU A 531 -6.69 -22.82 11.34
C LEU A 531 -7.21 -21.44 10.93
N THR A 532 -8.17 -20.92 11.68
CA THR A 532 -8.61 -19.53 11.58
C THR A 532 -8.17 -18.78 12.83
N ALA A 533 -7.14 -17.94 12.69
CA ALA A 533 -6.48 -17.27 13.81
C ALA A 533 -6.54 -15.74 13.66
N PRO A 534 -6.41 -14.96 14.74
CA PRO A 534 -6.28 -13.51 14.66
C PRO A 534 -5.23 -13.09 13.65
N VAL A 535 -5.53 -12.07 12.84
CA VAL A 535 -4.65 -11.64 11.74
C VAL A 535 -3.21 -11.33 12.19
N LYS A 536 -3.04 -10.91 13.45
CA LYS A 536 -1.76 -10.56 14.08
C LYS A 536 -1.03 -11.71 14.78
N SER A 537 -1.52 -12.94 14.64
CA SER A 537 -0.86 -14.10 15.23
C SER A 537 0.43 -14.44 14.49
N ASP A 538 1.52 -14.55 15.26
CA ASP A 538 2.75 -15.14 14.75
C ASP A 538 2.54 -16.63 14.48
N LEU A 539 3.13 -17.11 13.38
CA LEU A 539 2.92 -18.46 12.90
C LEU A 539 4.25 -19.21 12.80
N CYS A 540 4.27 -20.43 13.32
CA CYS A 540 5.32 -21.41 13.12
C CYS A 540 4.68 -22.73 12.68
N VAL A 541 4.76 -23.06 11.39
CA VAL A 541 4.15 -24.25 10.80
C VAL A 541 5.22 -25.22 10.34
N VAL A 542 5.23 -26.42 10.90
CA VAL A 542 6.14 -27.51 10.54
C VAL A 542 5.31 -28.64 9.92
N SER A 543 5.50 -28.85 8.62
CA SER A 543 4.87 -29.94 7.88
C SER A 543 5.84 -31.10 7.61
N CYS A 544 5.51 -32.28 8.10
CA CYS A 544 6.26 -33.51 7.90
C CYS A 544 5.67 -34.34 6.74
N GLY A 545 6.49 -35.13 6.04
CA GLY A 545 6.04 -35.93 4.92
C GLY A 545 5.49 -35.09 3.76
N ASN A 546 4.28 -35.45 3.27
CA ASN A 546 3.68 -34.86 2.07
C ASN A 546 2.66 -33.75 2.37
N GLY A 547 2.45 -33.37 3.64
CA GLY A 547 1.47 -32.35 4.02
C GLY A 547 1.79 -30.99 3.40
N SER A 548 0.84 -30.40 2.68
CA SER A 548 1.01 -29.07 2.09
C SER A 548 0.56 -27.98 3.05
N VAL A 549 1.26 -26.86 3.05
CA VAL A 549 0.96 -25.69 3.88
C VAL A 549 0.39 -24.59 2.99
N ASN A 550 -0.76 -24.04 3.36
CA ASN A 550 -1.37 -22.88 2.75
C ASN A 550 -1.58 -21.81 3.81
N ILE A 551 -1.02 -20.61 3.62
CA ILE A 551 -1.24 -19.47 4.53
C ILE A 551 -1.71 -18.31 3.69
N GLN A 552 -2.80 -17.67 4.10
CA GLN A 552 -3.37 -16.54 3.38
C GLN A 552 -3.67 -15.35 4.29
N ASN A 553 -3.42 -14.14 3.80
CA ASN A 553 -3.88 -12.86 4.37
C ASN A 553 -3.52 -12.63 5.86
N MET A 554 -2.40 -13.16 6.32
CA MET A 554 -1.90 -12.95 7.69
C MET A 554 -0.99 -11.73 7.77
N GLU A 555 -1.07 -10.99 8.88
CA GLU A 555 -0.28 -9.79 9.15
C GLU A 555 0.35 -9.81 10.56
N SER A 556 1.56 -10.33 10.71
CA SER A 556 2.20 -10.61 12.01
C SER A 556 3.66 -10.13 12.10
N ASP A 557 4.37 -10.38 13.19
CA ASP A 557 5.81 -10.08 13.26
C ASP A 557 6.62 -11.21 12.61
N LEU A 558 6.22 -12.46 12.83
CA LEU A 558 6.89 -13.66 12.32
C LEU A 558 5.92 -14.62 11.61
N CYS A 559 6.32 -15.08 10.43
CA CYS A 559 5.74 -16.25 9.78
C CYS A 559 6.86 -17.22 9.38
N GLN A 560 6.98 -18.32 10.12
CA GLN A 560 7.93 -19.40 9.86
C GLN A 560 7.19 -20.64 9.34
N VAL A 561 7.67 -21.20 8.23
CA VAL A 561 7.15 -22.42 7.63
C VAL A 561 8.29 -23.37 7.33
N GLU A 562 8.15 -24.63 7.73
CA GLU A 562 9.07 -25.71 7.40
C GLU A 562 8.30 -26.85 6.72
N THR A 563 8.73 -27.30 5.54
CA THR A 563 8.09 -28.44 4.85
C THR A 563 9.10 -29.50 4.43
N GLU A 564 8.71 -30.78 4.48
CA GLU A 564 9.57 -31.88 4.00
C GLU A 564 9.40 -32.18 2.51
N LYS A 565 8.19 -32.57 2.06
CA LYS A 565 7.90 -32.85 0.64
C LYS A 565 6.65 -32.14 0.12
N GLY A 566 5.81 -31.63 1.03
CA GLY A 566 4.58 -30.94 0.67
C GLY A 566 4.81 -29.54 0.12
N HIS A 567 3.83 -29.05 -0.64
CA HIS A 567 3.87 -27.72 -1.23
C HIS A 567 3.63 -26.64 -0.17
N CYS A 568 4.31 -25.51 -0.31
CA CYS A 568 4.06 -24.32 0.52
C CYS A 568 3.46 -23.23 -0.36
N ILE A 569 2.27 -22.76 0.00
CA ILE A 569 1.56 -21.67 -0.68
C ILE A 569 1.42 -20.53 0.33
N LEU A 570 1.96 -19.37 -0.02
CA LEU A 570 1.84 -18.14 0.75
C LEU A 570 1.06 -17.13 -0.08
N GLN A 571 -0.09 -16.67 0.41
CA GLN A 571 -0.94 -15.71 -0.28
C GLN A 571 -1.06 -14.40 0.49
N SER A 572 -0.53 -13.31 -0.07
CA SER A 572 -0.67 -11.96 0.51
C SER A 572 -0.27 -11.87 1.99
N ILE A 573 0.93 -12.36 2.32
CA ILE A 573 1.48 -12.39 3.67
C ILE A 573 2.21 -11.09 3.98
N LYS A 574 1.94 -10.49 5.14
CA LYS A 574 2.64 -9.27 5.59
C LYS A 574 3.27 -9.51 6.95
N CYS A 575 4.57 -9.78 7.00
CA CYS A 575 5.25 -9.94 8.28
C CYS A 575 6.43 -8.99 8.41
N HIS A 576 6.94 -8.79 9.63
CA HIS A 576 8.28 -8.21 9.76
C HIS A 576 9.33 -9.18 9.22
N LYS A 577 9.16 -10.48 9.51
CA LYS A 577 10.03 -11.56 9.03
C LYS A 577 9.23 -12.74 8.49
N VAL A 578 9.57 -13.21 7.28
CA VAL A 578 9.00 -14.42 6.67
C VAL A 578 10.12 -15.42 6.44
N GLN A 579 10.02 -16.61 7.03
CA GLN A 579 11.03 -17.66 6.87
C GLN A 579 10.37 -18.93 6.35
N VAL A 580 10.78 -19.40 5.17
CA VAL A 580 10.32 -20.67 4.61
C VAL A 580 11.52 -21.58 4.37
N ARG A 581 11.52 -22.75 4.99
CA ARG A 581 12.51 -23.80 4.74
C ARG A 581 11.79 -25.02 4.18
N SER A 582 12.28 -25.56 3.08
CA SER A 582 11.71 -26.77 2.51
C SER A 582 12.81 -27.75 2.16
N SER A 583 12.66 -29.05 2.45
CA SER A 583 13.57 -30.10 1.95
C SER A 583 13.06 -30.80 0.68
N GLY A 584 11.94 -30.32 0.15
CA GLY A 584 11.26 -30.87 -1.02
C GLY A 584 9.84 -30.32 -1.18
N GLY A 585 9.37 -30.28 -2.43
CA GLY A 585 8.08 -29.69 -2.75
C GLY A 585 8.20 -28.22 -3.17
N ASN A 586 7.24 -27.77 -3.98
CA ASN A 586 7.27 -26.43 -4.55
C ASN A 586 6.82 -25.36 -3.55
N ILE A 587 7.44 -24.18 -3.64
CA ILE A 587 7.04 -22.97 -2.92
C ILE A 587 6.37 -22.02 -3.91
N THR A 588 5.15 -21.59 -3.61
CA THR A 588 4.37 -20.66 -4.43
C THR A 588 3.97 -19.44 -3.61
N GLY A 589 4.47 -18.26 -4.00
CA GLY A 589 4.07 -16.98 -3.44
C GLY A 589 3.01 -16.31 -4.31
N MET A 590 1.75 -16.38 -3.88
CA MET A 590 0.63 -15.68 -4.50
C MET A 590 0.47 -14.29 -3.87
N GLY A 591 0.12 -13.28 -4.69
CA GLY A 591 0.02 -11.91 -4.19
C GLY A 591 1.38 -11.31 -3.81
N THR A 592 1.41 -10.54 -2.72
CA THR A 592 2.62 -9.88 -2.20
C THR A 592 3.07 -10.54 -0.90
N ILE A 593 4.34 -10.93 -0.81
CA ILE A 593 4.99 -11.30 0.45
C ILE A 593 5.75 -10.07 0.94
N HIS A 594 5.35 -9.51 2.08
CA HIS A 594 5.95 -8.33 2.67
C HIS A 594 6.75 -8.67 3.92
N GLY A 595 7.92 -8.03 4.09
CA GLY A 595 8.84 -8.23 5.21
C GLY A 595 10.27 -8.55 4.80
N ASP A 596 11.10 -8.91 5.78
CA ASP A 596 12.40 -9.54 5.54
C ASP A 596 12.18 -11.04 5.23
N VAL A 597 12.40 -11.41 3.97
CA VAL A 597 12.03 -12.74 3.46
C VAL A 597 13.26 -13.63 3.35
N GLU A 598 13.23 -14.80 3.96
CA GLU A 598 14.20 -15.88 3.81
C GLU A 598 13.47 -17.12 3.29
N ILE A 599 13.75 -17.55 2.06
CA ILE A 599 13.19 -18.77 1.46
C ILE A 599 14.36 -19.66 1.04
N ILE A 600 14.43 -20.86 1.61
CA ILE A 600 15.53 -21.81 1.38
C ILE A 600 14.93 -23.17 1.07
N THR A 601 15.21 -23.70 -0.12
CA THR A 601 14.83 -25.06 -0.48
C THR A 601 16.05 -25.96 -0.66
N ALA A 602 16.08 -27.08 0.05
CA ALA A 602 16.96 -28.21 -0.22
C ALA A 602 16.24 -29.21 -1.13
N GLY A 603 16.99 -29.95 -1.95
CA GLY A 603 16.45 -30.90 -2.91
C GLY A 603 15.77 -30.26 -4.14
N PRO A 604 15.07 -31.08 -4.95
CA PRO A 604 14.40 -30.64 -6.18
C PRO A 604 13.06 -29.94 -5.89
N SER A 605 13.06 -28.62 -6.01
CA SER A 605 11.91 -27.76 -5.70
C SER A 605 11.84 -26.58 -6.67
N ARG A 606 10.61 -26.28 -7.14
CA ARG A 606 10.34 -25.03 -7.86
C ARG A 606 9.92 -23.95 -6.88
N VAL A 607 10.50 -22.75 -7.04
CA VAL A 607 10.10 -21.55 -6.31
C VAL A 607 9.49 -20.57 -7.30
N ASP A 608 8.19 -20.30 -7.20
CA ASP A 608 7.46 -19.35 -8.04
C ASP A 608 6.84 -18.26 -7.16
N ILE A 609 7.32 -17.02 -7.26
CA ILE A 609 6.86 -15.91 -6.42
C ILE A 609 6.42 -14.73 -7.28
N LYS A 610 5.20 -14.24 -7.06
CA LYS A 610 4.64 -13.12 -7.82
C LYS A 610 5.27 -11.78 -7.42
N LYS A 611 5.36 -11.48 -6.13
CA LYS A 611 5.92 -10.21 -5.65
C LYS A 611 6.46 -10.36 -4.23
N VAL A 612 7.68 -9.86 -3.98
CA VAL A 612 8.25 -9.67 -2.64
C VAL A 612 8.61 -8.21 -2.40
N GLN A 613 8.37 -7.72 -1.18
CA GLN A 613 8.61 -6.32 -0.83
C GLN A 613 9.08 -6.15 0.62
N GLY A 614 10.19 -5.46 0.87
CA GLY A 614 10.76 -5.32 2.21
C GLY A 614 12.16 -4.72 2.19
N THR A 615 12.94 -4.91 3.25
CA THR A 615 14.30 -4.38 3.32
C THR A 615 15.29 -5.39 2.75
N SER A 616 15.23 -6.64 3.22
CA SER A 616 16.15 -7.72 2.86
C SER A 616 15.43 -8.94 2.30
N MET A 617 15.90 -9.44 1.16
CA MET A 617 15.39 -10.66 0.51
C MET A 617 16.51 -11.70 0.37
N ASN A 618 16.30 -12.91 0.84
CA ASN A 618 17.22 -14.03 0.67
C ASN A 618 16.46 -15.25 0.15
N LEU A 619 16.61 -15.54 -1.14
CA LEU A 619 15.90 -16.61 -1.83
C LEU A 619 16.92 -17.61 -2.37
N SER A 620 16.84 -18.87 -1.97
CA SER A 620 17.76 -19.89 -2.46
C SER A 620 17.10 -21.23 -2.71
N THR A 621 17.54 -21.91 -3.76
CA THR A 621 17.17 -23.29 -4.08
C THR A 621 18.39 -24.14 -4.35
N GLU A 622 18.43 -25.38 -3.85
CA GLU A 622 19.48 -26.32 -4.21
C GLU A 622 19.27 -26.81 -5.65
N HIS A 623 18.13 -27.43 -5.96
CA HIS A 623 17.83 -27.92 -7.30
C HIS A 623 16.44 -27.45 -7.76
N GLY A 624 16.35 -26.88 -8.95
CA GLY A 624 15.09 -26.47 -9.57
C GLY A 624 15.03 -24.99 -9.94
N PRO A 625 14.04 -24.58 -10.74
CA PRO A 625 13.91 -23.20 -11.18
C PRO A 625 13.43 -22.29 -10.04
N LEU A 626 14.00 -21.08 -9.99
CA LEU A 626 13.63 -20.01 -9.08
C LEU A 626 13.14 -18.83 -9.92
N ASN A 627 11.82 -18.61 -9.90
CA ASN A 627 11.17 -17.55 -10.64
C ASN A 627 10.55 -16.53 -9.67
N VAL A 628 10.96 -15.27 -9.78
CA VAL A 628 10.36 -14.17 -9.04
C VAL A 628 9.95 -13.07 -10.00
N LYS A 629 8.65 -12.80 -10.11
CA LYS A 629 8.16 -11.82 -11.07
C LYS A 629 8.55 -10.38 -10.69
N ALA A 630 8.56 -10.04 -9.40
CA ALA A 630 9.03 -8.73 -8.94
C ALA A 630 9.64 -8.75 -7.52
N ILE A 631 10.76 -8.07 -7.37
CA ILE A 631 11.48 -7.86 -6.10
C ILE A 631 11.59 -6.35 -5.83
N TYR A 632 11.03 -5.91 -4.70
CA TYR A 632 11.11 -4.53 -4.22
C TYR A 632 11.84 -4.49 -2.88
N ALA A 633 13.16 -4.39 -2.91
CA ALA A 633 13.98 -4.41 -1.71
C ALA A 633 15.08 -3.33 -1.72
N GLU A 634 15.70 -3.10 -0.56
CA GLU A 634 16.97 -2.38 -0.49
C GLU A 634 18.12 -3.30 -0.90
N SER A 635 18.10 -4.56 -0.40
CA SER A 635 19.07 -5.59 -0.75
C SER A 635 18.39 -6.94 -1.00
N SER A 636 18.85 -7.66 -2.02
CA SER A 636 18.35 -8.97 -2.40
C SER A 636 19.49 -9.93 -2.75
N ALA A 637 19.43 -11.13 -2.21
CA ALA A 637 20.31 -12.25 -2.53
C ALA A 637 19.47 -13.40 -3.09
N VAL A 638 19.76 -13.82 -4.32
CA VAL A 638 19.05 -14.89 -5.02
C VAL A 638 20.04 -15.94 -5.48
N ALA A 639 19.91 -17.18 -5.02
CA ALA A 639 20.88 -18.24 -5.28
C ALA A 639 20.26 -19.55 -5.79
N SER A 640 20.98 -20.27 -6.66
CA SER A 640 20.63 -21.63 -7.07
C SER A 640 21.87 -22.52 -7.21
N SER A 641 21.85 -23.76 -6.73
CA SER A 641 22.94 -24.71 -7.05
C SER A 641 22.76 -25.30 -8.46
N SER A 642 21.54 -25.70 -8.82
CA SER A 642 21.21 -26.05 -10.20
C SER A 642 19.80 -25.63 -10.57
N GLY A 643 19.64 -24.88 -11.64
CA GLY A 643 18.35 -24.44 -12.13
C GLY A 643 18.40 -23.03 -12.69
N LYS A 644 17.40 -22.72 -13.52
CA LYS A 644 17.25 -21.39 -14.09
C LYS A 644 16.77 -20.42 -13.00
N ILE A 645 17.45 -19.30 -12.86
CA ILE A 645 16.98 -18.16 -12.07
C ILE A 645 16.34 -17.17 -13.05
N HIS A 646 15.07 -16.84 -12.82
CA HIS A 646 14.37 -15.83 -13.60
C HIS A 646 13.77 -14.77 -12.68
N ILE A 647 14.25 -13.54 -12.83
CA ILE A 647 13.75 -12.38 -12.11
C ILE A 647 13.13 -11.43 -13.13
N GLY A 648 11.83 -11.13 -12.99
CA GLY A 648 11.15 -10.19 -13.87
C GLY A 648 11.64 -8.76 -13.65
N HIS A 649 11.40 -8.23 -12.45
CA HIS A 649 11.87 -6.91 -12.07
C HIS A 649 12.57 -6.94 -10.71
N VAL A 650 13.72 -6.27 -10.61
CA VAL A 650 14.42 -6.10 -9.33
C VAL A 650 14.76 -4.63 -9.09
N HIS A 651 14.46 -4.16 -7.89
CA HIS A 651 14.82 -2.85 -7.38
C HIS A 651 15.77 -2.98 -6.19
N GLY A 652 16.69 -2.04 -6.07
CA GLY A 652 17.72 -2.02 -5.02
C GLY A 652 18.98 -2.78 -5.41
N GLU A 653 19.79 -3.13 -4.43
CA GLU A 653 20.99 -3.94 -4.61
C GLU A 653 20.60 -5.42 -4.78
N ALA A 654 21.15 -6.08 -5.79
CA ALA A 654 20.80 -7.45 -6.14
C ALA A 654 22.03 -8.31 -6.39
N PHE A 655 22.16 -9.38 -5.62
CA PHE A 655 23.20 -10.40 -5.75
C PHE A 655 22.58 -11.70 -6.21
N VAL A 656 22.81 -12.07 -7.47
CA VAL A 656 22.25 -13.27 -8.09
C VAL A 656 23.37 -14.26 -8.37
N ARG A 657 23.24 -15.50 -7.90
CA ARG A 657 24.27 -16.52 -8.08
C ARG A 657 23.68 -17.86 -8.50
N SER A 658 24.27 -18.48 -9.52
CA SER A 658 24.01 -19.87 -9.86
C SER A 658 25.31 -20.68 -9.91
N ASN A 659 25.32 -21.96 -9.51
CA ASN A 659 26.45 -22.83 -9.87
C ASN A 659 26.23 -23.38 -11.29
N THR A 660 25.02 -23.86 -11.57
CA THR A 660 24.65 -24.37 -12.90
C THR A 660 23.25 -23.90 -13.30
N GLY A 661 23.13 -23.21 -14.42
CA GLY A 661 21.86 -22.73 -14.94
C GLY A 661 21.90 -21.27 -15.38
N ASP A 662 20.93 -20.94 -16.23
CA ASP A 662 20.82 -19.61 -16.80
C ASP A 662 20.27 -18.62 -15.78
N ILE A 663 20.77 -17.39 -15.82
CA ILE A 663 20.26 -16.26 -15.05
C ILE A 663 19.60 -15.31 -16.03
N ILE A 664 18.30 -15.06 -15.86
CA ILE A 664 17.54 -14.12 -16.68
C ILE A 664 16.97 -13.02 -15.79
N ILE A 665 17.26 -11.77 -16.12
CA ILE A 665 16.75 -10.58 -15.43
C ILE A 665 16.07 -9.69 -16.47
N ASP A 666 14.74 -9.60 -16.45
CA ASP A 666 14.00 -8.82 -17.46
C ASP A 666 14.12 -7.30 -17.25
N SER A 667 14.45 -6.85 -16.03
CA SER A 667 14.71 -5.46 -15.68
C SER A 667 15.37 -5.32 -14.31
N SER A 668 16.48 -4.58 -14.21
CA SER A 668 17.07 -4.16 -12.94
C SER A 668 17.11 -2.64 -12.78
N SER A 669 16.81 -2.15 -11.56
CA SER A 669 16.90 -0.75 -11.14
C SER A 669 17.69 -0.67 -9.83
N GLY A 670 18.99 -0.47 -9.94
CA GLY A 670 19.93 -0.46 -8.82
C GLY A 670 21.26 -1.13 -9.19
N PHE A 671 22.03 -1.52 -8.18
CA PHE A 671 23.29 -2.25 -8.38
C PHE A 671 23.01 -3.75 -8.53
N LEU A 672 23.42 -4.34 -9.65
CA LEU A 672 23.21 -5.76 -9.95
C LEU A 672 24.55 -6.49 -10.02
N THR A 673 24.72 -7.54 -9.25
CA THR A 673 25.79 -8.53 -9.41
C THR A 673 25.16 -9.87 -9.78
N ALA A 674 25.54 -10.44 -10.93
CA ALA A 674 25.10 -11.77 -11.34
C ALA A 674 26.30 -12.66 -11.67
N HIS A 675 26.37 -13.84 -11.05
CA HIS A 675 27.45 -14.80 -11.26
C HIS A 675 26.91 -16.20 -11.56
N THR A 676 27.44 -16.88 -12.59
CA THR A 676 27.21 -18.31 -12.80
C THR A 676 28.50 -19.08 -13.10
N ASP A 677 28.65 -20.30 -12.56
CA ASP A 677 29.79 -21.15 -12.92
C ASP A 677 29.58 -21.84 -14.28
N ALA A 678 28.35 -22.26 -14.60
CA ALA A 678 27.99 -22.75 -15.93
C ALA A 678 26.55 -22.38 -16.29
N GLY A 679 26.37 -21.53 -17.29
CA GLY A 679 25.07 -21.03 -17.74
C GLY A 679 25.20 -19.68 -18.43
N ASN A 680 24.16 -19.28 -19.15
CA ASN A 680 24.09 -17.98 -19.77
C ASN A 680 23.53 -16.95 -18.79
N ILE A 681 23.99 -15.70 -18.92
CA ILE A 681 23.41 -14.56 -18.21
C ILE A 681 22.75 -13.66 -19.25
N ASP A 682 21.46 -13.38 -19.10
CA ASP A 682 20.71 -12.41 -19.91
C ASP A 682 20.09 -11.37 -18.97
N ALA A 683 20.62 -10.15 -18.97
CA ALA A 683 20.21 -9.12 -18.01
C ALA A 683 19.90 -7.78 -18.68
N TYR A 684 18.75 -7.21 -18.35
CA TYR A 684 18.40 -5.83 -18.71
C TYR A 684 18.78 -4.85 -17.61
N VAL A 685 19.64 -3.88 -17.92
CA VAL A 685 20.11 -2.84 -17.00
C VAL A 685 19.45 -1.51 -17.36
N SER A 686 18.67 -0.94 -16.43
CA SER A 686 17.95 0.32 -16.65
C SER A 686 18.85 1.57 -16.54
N GLN A 687 18.29 2.75 -16.82
CA GLN A 687 19.01 4.04 -16.89
C GLN A 687 19.81 4.42 -15.63
N THR A 688 19.44 3.90 -14.46
CA THR A 688 20.10 4.17 -13.17
C THR A 688 20.88 2.97 -12.65
N GLY A 689 21.04 1.92 -13.46
CA GLY A 689 21.59 0.64 -13.04
C GLY A 689 23.08 0.51 -13.29
N THR A 690 23.80 -0.02 -12.30
CA THR A 690 25.18 -0.49 -12.44
C THR A 690 25.15 -2.02 -12.42
N ALA A 691 26.00 -2.68 -13.21
CA ALA A 691 25.98 -4.13 -13.31
C ALA A 691 27.38 -4.78 -13.36
N GLU A 692 27.54 -5.85 -12.59
CA GLU A 692 28.65 -6.80 -12.64
C GLU A 692 28.11 -8.18 -13.01
N LEU A 693 28.41 -8.65 -14.22
CA LEU A 693 27.91 -9.91 -14.76
C LEU A 693 29.10 -10.81 -15.09
N HIS A 694 29.11 -12.03 -14.55
CA HIS A 694 30.22 -12.95 -14.72
C HIS A 694 29.77 -14.40 -14.92
N THR A 695 30.21 -15.04 -16.00
CA THR A 695 30.05 -16.48 -16.22
C THR A 695 31.39 -17.16 -16.49
N LYS A 696 31.66 -18.30 -15.85
CA LYS A 696 32.87 -19.10 -16.16
C LYS A 696 32.69 -19.91 -17.46
N GLN A 697 31.48 -20.40 -17.71
CA GLN A 697 31.14 -21.16 -18.92
C GLN A 697 29.72 -20.82 -19.38
N GLY A 698 29.61 -20.08 -20.49
CA GLY A 698 28.34 -19.60 -21.03
C GLY A 698 28.52 -18.22 -21.65
N ALA A 699 27.45 -17.69 -22.23
CA ALA A 699 27.44 -16.34 -22.80
C ALA A 699 26.84 -15.31 -21.82
N VAL A 700 27.21 -14.05 -21.97
CA VAL A 700 26.58 -12.91 -21.27
C VAL A 700 25.97 -11.97 -22.29
N SER A 701 24.65 -11.80 -22.26
CA SER A 701 23.91 -10.81 -23.04
C SER A 701 23.46 -9.68 -22.11
N VAL A 702 23.89 -8.46 -22.40
CA VAL A 702 23.47 -7.26 -21.66
C VAL A 702 22.55 -6.43 -22.53
N ARG A 703 21.37 -6.13 -21.98
CA ARG A 703 20.32 -5.37 -22.65
C ARG A 703 20.19 -4.02 -21.96
N VAL A 704 20.23 -2.95 -22.73
CA VAL A 704 20.26 -1.58 -22.20
C VAL A 704 19.34 -0.67 -23.00
N PRO A 705 18.71 0.36 -22.40
CA PRO A 705 17.96 1.33 -23.18
C PRO A 705 18.91 2.16 -24.06
N SER A 706 18.45 2.56 -25.24
CA SER A 706 19.20 3.41 -26.19
C SER A 706 19.61 4.78 -25.64
N THR A 707 19.09 5.16 -24.48
CA THR A 707 19.36 6.42 -23.79
C THR A 707 20.32 6.27 -22.61
N LEU A 708 20.71 5.04 -22.23
CA LEU A 708 21.62 4.81 -21.11
C LEU A 708 23.00 5.34 -21.45
N LYS A 709 23.49 6.28 -20.63
CA LYS A 709 24.87 6.74 -20.63
C LYS A 709 25.63 5.96 -19.57
N ALA A 710 26.59 5.12 -19.99
CA ALA A 710 27.36 4.31 -19.06
C ALA A 710 28.78 4.06 -19.57
N TRP A 711 29.69 3.72 -18.67
CA TRP A 711 30.99 3.16 -19.02
C TRP A 711 30.92 1.63 -19.06
N VAL A 712 31.35 1.00 -20.15
CA VAL A 712 31.25 -0.45 -20.30
C VAL A 712 32.62 -1.12 -20.38
N ARG A 713 32.73 -2.30 -19.76
CA ARG A 713 33.86 -3.22 -19.85
C ARG A 713 33.35 -4.61 -20.16
N LEU A 714 33.61 -5.08 -21.37
CA LEU A 714 33.17 -6.38 -21.86
C LEU A 714 34.40 -7.27 -22.06
N CYS A 715 34.36 -8.51 -21.58
CA CYS A 715 35.46 -9.46 -21.68
C CYS A 715 34.93 -10.85 -22.06
N GLY A 716 35.31 -11.38 -23.22
CA GLY A 716 34.85 -12.68 -23.68
C GLY A 716 35.78 -13.31 -24.72
N MET A 717 35.49 -14.56 -25.10
CA MET A 717 36.15 -15.20 -26.27
C MET A 717 35.84 -14.42 -27.55
N THR A 718 34.58 -14.00 -27.67
CA THR A 718 34.10 -13.06 -28.68
C THR A 718 33.30 -11.97 -27.98
N VAL A 719 33.46 -10.73 -28.41
CA VAL A 719 32.67 -9.60 -27.91
C VAL A 719 31.93 -8.99 -29.09
N ASP A 720 30.61 -8.93 -29.00
CA ASP A 720 29.74 -8.28 -29.99
C ASP A 720 29.11 -7.04 -29.36
N ALA A 721 29.61 -5.87 -29.74
CA ALA A 721 28.99 -4.61 -29.41
C ALA A 721 28.29 -4.12 -30.68
N SER A 722 26.97 -4.26 -30.71
CA SER A 722 26.12 -3.56 -31.68
C SER A 722 26.57 -2.08 -31.74
N SER A 723 26.53 -1.43 -32.91
CA SER A 723 27.20 -0.16 -33.30
C SER A 723 26.96 1.12 -32.44
N GLU A 724 27.04 1.01 -31.12
CA GLU A 724 26.45 1.88 -30.09
C GLU A 724 27.52 2.37 -29.09
N ILE A 725 28.71 1.76 -29.08
CA ILE A 725 29.86 2.18 -28.27
C ILE A 725 30.72 3.12 -29.12
N ALA A 726 30.74 4.40 -28.76
CA ALA A 726 31.57 5.39 -29.43
C ALA A 726 32.96 5.40 -28.79
N GLN A 727 34.04 5.31 -29.59
CA GLN A 727 35.44 5.22 -29.14
C GLN A 727 35.79 3.92 -28.41
N GLU A 728 36.05 2.88 -29.19
CA GLU A 728 36.46 1.56 -28.71
C GLU A 728 37.97 1.52 -28.44
N THR A 729 38.38 1.06 -27.25
CA THR A 729 39.72 0.49 -27.07
C THR A 729 39.56 -1.03 -27.00
N GLN A 730 39.80 -1.70 -28.12
CA GLN A 730 39.81 -3.16 -28.19
C GLN A 730 41.22 -3.66 -27.84
N ILE A 731 41.33 -4.45 -26.78
CA ILE A 731 42.59 -5.07 -26.36
C ILE A 731 42.39 -6.59 -26.44
N GLN A 732 43.12 -7.23 -27.36
CA GLN A 732 43.25 -8.68 -27.36
C GLN A 732 44.31 -9.07 -26.32
N SER A 733 43.90 -9.81 -25.30
CA SER A 733 44.82 -10.33 -24.28
C SER A 733 45.59 -11.55 -24.81
N SER A 734 46.73 -11.85 -24.19
CA SER A 734 47.55 -13.04 -24.48
C SER A 734 46.81 -14.37 -24.38
N ASP A 735 45.69 -14.40 -23.66
CA ASP A 735 44.95 -15.61 -23.31
C ASP A 735 43.82 -15.92 -24.32
N GLY A 736 43.78 -15.22 -25.46
CA GLY A 736 42.75 -15.39 -26.50
C GLY A 736 41.41 -14.72 -26.17
N LYS A 737 41.31 -13.98 -25.06
CA LYS A 737 40.14 -13.17 -24.70
C LYS A 737 40.21 -11.79 -25.33
N THR A 738 39.07 -11.34 -25.85
CA THR A 738 38.83 -9.98 -26.33
C THR A 738 38.28 -9.14 -25.18
N VAL A 739 38.93 -8.02 -24.89
CA VAL A 739 38.45 -7.01 -23.94
C VAL A 739 38.08 -5.76 -24.70
N LEU A 740 36.85 -5.30 -24.51
CA LEU A 740 36.34 -4.04 -25.06
C LEU A 740 35.99 -3.11 -23.90
N THR A 741 36.55 -1.92 -23.90
CA THR A 741 36.22 -0.87 -22.94
C THR A 741 35.93 0.44 -23.66
N GLY A 742 34.90 1.14 -23.23
CA GLY A 742 34.57 2.46 -23.77
C GLY A 742 33.27 3.03 -23.22
N PRO A 743 32.93 4.26 -23.62
CA PRO A 743 31.68 4.91 -23.25
C PRO A 743 30.52 4.45 -24.15
N LEU A 744 29.41 4.05 -23.52
CA LEU A 744 28.12 3.79 -24.17
C LEU A 744 27.29 5.08 -24.17
N ASN A 745 26.80 5.49 -25.35
CA ASN A 745 26.03 6.73 -25.56
C ASN A 745 26.69 8.01 -24.98
N GLY A 746 28.02 8.04 -24.92
CA GLY A 746 28.79 9.17 -24.39
C GLY A 746 28.75 9.29 -22.85
N GLY A 747 28.50 8.20 -22.13
CA GLY A 747 28.59 8.16 -20.67
C GLY A 747 30.02 8.17 -20.14
N THR A 748 30.18 8.63 -18.90
CA THR A 748 31.47 8.63 -18.20
C THR A 748 31.52 7.55 -17.12
N GLN A 749 32.72 7.27 -16.59
CA GLN A 749 32.89 6.30 -15.50
C GLN A 749 32.25 6.76 -14.18
N GLU A 750 31.91 8.04 -14.05
CA GLU A 750 31.27 8.62 -12.86
C GLU A 750 29.73 8.44 -12.87
N ASP A 751 29.11 8.17 -14.03
CA ASP A 751 27.65 8.10 -14.17
C ASP A 751 27.09 6.74 -13.74
N CYS A 752 27.39 5.70 -14.52
CA CYS A 752 26.97 4.32 -14.37
C CYS A 752 28.02 3.44 -15.04
N TRP A 753 28.20 2.21 -14.57
CA TRP A 753 29.15 1.30 -15.20
C TRP A 753 28.60 -0.12 -15.33
N ILE A 754 29.03 -0.80 -16.39
CA ILE A 754 28.64 -2.18 -16.69
C ILE A 754 29.91 -2.97 -16.96
N SER A 755 30.15 -4.01 -16.17
CA SER A 755 31.19 -5.00 -16.43
C SER A 755 30.55 -6.34 -16.71
N ALA A 756 30.78 -6.87 -17.91
CA ALA A 756 30.30 -8.19 -18.31
C ALA A 756 31.48 -9.07 -18.73
N THR A 757 31.59 -10.25 -18.13
CA THR A 757 32.70 -11.18 -18.38
C THR A 757 32.19 -12.61 -18.63
N ALA A 758 32.64 -13.21 -19.72
CA ALA A 758 32.45 -14.62 -20.02
C ALA A 758 33.82 -15.29 -20.22
N ASP A 759 34.27 -16.10 -19.26
CA ASP A 759 35.59 -16.73 -19.36
C ASP A 759 35.72 -17.69 -20.54
N ARG A 760 34.63 -18.40 -20.84
CA ARG A 760 34.53 -19.37 -21.95
C ARG A 760 33.21 -19.19 -22.71
N GLY A 761 33.00 -18.00 -23.25
CA GLY A 761 31.85 -17.72 -24.11
C GLY A 761 31.87 -16.33 -24.71
N ALA A 762 30.78 -15.97 -25.36
CA ALA A 762 30.59 -14.66 -25.96
C ALA A 762 30.03 -13.66 -24.95
N VAL A 763 30.37 -12.39 -25.13
CA VAL A 763 29.69 -11.28 -24.46
C VAL A 763 29.06 -10.40 -25.53
N ASP A 764 27.76 -10.14 -25.42
CA ASP A 764 27.06 -9.21 -26.30
C ASP A 764 26.39 -8.09 -25.52
N VAL A 765 26.37 -6.89 -26.11
CA VAL A 765 25.59 -5.76 -25.63
C VAL A 765 24.69 -5.29 -26.77
N LYS A 766 23.41 -5.11 -26.45
CA LYS A 766 22.41 -4.63 -27.41
C LYS A 766 21.51 -3.57 -26.78
N THR A 767 21.18 -2.56 -27.58
CA THR A 767 20.08 -1.67 -27.22
C THR A 767 18.74 -2.40 -27.35
N GLN A 768 17.91 -2.26 -26.31
CA GLN A 768 16.56 -2.77 -26.29
C GLN A 768 15.67 -1.79 -25.52
N SER A 769 14.48 -1.52 -26.04
CA SER A 769 13.50 -0.75 -25.26
C SER A 769 13.04 -1.58 -24.07
N TRP A 770 12.86 -0.96 -22.90
CA TRP A 770 12.23 -1.63 -21.75
C TRP A 770 10.87 -2.23 -22.12
N PHE A 771 10.12 -1.58 -23.02
CA PHE A 771 8.83 -2.11 -23.48
C PHE A 771 8.95 -3.48 -24.16
N GLU A 772 10.02 -3.71 -24.91
CA GLU A 772 10.28 -4.98 -25.59
C GLU A 772 10.66 -6.10 -24.62
N THR A 773 11.08 -5.77 -23.39
CA THR A 773 11.40 -6.78 -22.36
C THR A 773 10.16 -7.36 -21.68
N LEU A 774 9.02 -6.65 -21.73
CA LEU A 774 7.76 -7.09 -21.12
C LEU A 774 7.08 -8.26 -21.85
N LYS A 775 7.58 -8.67 -23.03
CA LYS A 775 7.06 -9.80 -23.83
C LYS A 775 5.52 -9.82 -23.95
N LEU A 776 4.90 -8.66 -24.12
CA LEU A 776 3.42 -8.48 -24.15
C LEU A 776 2.72 -9.05 -25.40
N GLY A 777 3.33 -10.04 -26.07
CA GLY A 777 2.82 -10.60 -27.33
C GLY A 777 3.35 -11.98 -27.70
N SER A 778 3.74 -12.81 -26.73
CA SER A 778 4.12 -14.22 -26.95
C SER A 778 3.28 -15.19 -26.14
#